data_AF-A0A845LZR7-F1
#
_entry.id   AF-A0A845LZR7-F1
#
_cell.length_a   1.000
_cell.length_b   1.000
_cell.length_c   1.000
_cell.angle_alpha   90.00
_cell.angle_beta   90.00
_cell.angle_gamma   90.00
#
_symmetry.space_group_name_H-M   'P 1'
#
loop_
_entity.id
_entity.type
_entity.pdbx_description
1 polymer ?
#
loop_
_entity_poly.entity_id
_entity_poly.type
_entity_poly.pdbx_seq_one_letter_code
_entity_poly.pdbx_strand_id
1 'polypeptide(L)'
;MKRLMSILLALIMAIGIIPAGYAAELTAGETLRSLGLIVGYEDGDLAENQYLTRTEMMVILARMLGEYDEAFRWTRQSTFSDRNNHWGERYVAYAQYRGWTVGIGDNKFGYEQKHTVQEASVFMLKALGYTAPADFTWDTAFSKAKSLGLFDELSLRETSNIYRGELFQVMLNTLLTDMKGQNMMLGQKLDVLTPDMIPFEVESVSSDNLNEIEVVFSKDVDEDTLSSSDFSISGRTATPELQSDGVTVILTLSNVLSNDTRYSLTISGIRSEDGTSLARVTKTFTTDDDIDPKVEDVRLLGPAYVEITFSEPIKTAGTVQVYDGRTSYTAAASFAELGSETIVVRLSKALLNNDTYEFRIRNFRDYAGNYSEDHEEDLTFKASASDPTAKILKATQTYVHVEFSKLVSGITKEHFYHTSTAKVALGVYSNAAMTTAVSTTTKVDEVYVKFADASGGTIVGNPLPSGTATIYIKELGASNAKIVDEYGNYYLGGSYSVSVTADTTKPTVTKLSVSSSSSTSTKLAIEFSESVKFSGTNIEVRNTDDSVITGLSVAVTGSGNVYTANLTGVNLTGRSIKVLIKNVEDLAIVPNVLTSYSKTLSVADSTAPTVTKVTQDTGKQELYVTFSEPVTSATALEEDNYMILSGTTTDRLNNNPVFITGETVVKLTLTDAEFTLSQRSGADLRISGIKDYGGNTMSTYTIEFNDIEDLLGPAPQLEKVEAVSLRTIRVTFDQLLEVVDIDAFTIMFGTTERKPIDLQESTSGGDTVIILTSPVDLPYDASGLKLKIDTSDSNPLENGDGQMVSDITKDIEDRITPTLAMDSDGKYMVTIADSQTSGSVISMVFTESILEGSVKTNTFSIIPPEGNPPIVVTAVGTNGSIVNITISSELPIIPEIKQNSDILDANNNPYTIPVTITPILK
;
A
#
# COMPACT_ATOMS: atom_id res chain seq x y z
N MET A 1 -55.02 -3.51 -19.58
CA MET A 1 -53.57 -3.68 -19.83
C MET A 1 -53.20 -3.80 -21.32
N LYS A 2 -53.76 -4.74 -22.12
CA LYS A 2 -53.32 -4.96 -23.53
C LYS A 2 -53.49 -3.78 -24.52
N ARG A 3 -54.43 -2.85 -24.28
CA ARG A 3 -54.65 -1.68 -25.17
C ARG A 3 -53.76 -0.46 -24.88
N LEU A 4 -53.17 -0.36 -23.68
CA LEU A 4 -52.19 0.68 -23.33
C LEU A 4 -50.77 0.26 -23.74
N MET A 5 -50.40 -1.02 -23.59
CA MET A 5 -49.13 -1.56 -24.10
C MET A 5 -48.99 -1.45 -25.62
N SER A 6 -50.08 -1.64 -26.37
CA SER A 6 -50.04 -1.57 -27.83
C SER A 6 -49.82 -0.15 -28.38
N ILE A 7 -50.14 0.89 -27.60
CA ILE A 7 -49.94 2.30 -27.99
C ILE A 7 -48.49 2.73 -27.68
N LEU A 8 -47.90 2.23 -26.59
CA LEU A 8 -46.49 2.47 -26.25
C LEU A 8 -45.54 1.76 -27.23
N LEU A 9 -45.85 0.52 -27.62
CA LEU A 9 -45.05 -0.25 -28.58
C LEU A 9 -45.11 0.33 -30.01
N ALA A 10 -46.26 0.91 -30.39
CA ALA A 10 -46.40 1.60 -31.67
C ALA A 10 -45.68 2.96 -31.70
N LEU A 11 -45.47 3.60 -30.55
CA LEU A 11 -44.70 4.85 -30.45
C LEU A 11 -43.19 4.59 -30.53
N ILE A 12 -42.70 3.48 -29.95
CA ILE A 12 -41.29 3.07 -29.98
C ILE A 12 -40.86 2.64 -31.40
N MET A 13 -41.75 2.02 -32.18
CA MET A 13 -41.45 1.67 -33.58
C MET A 13 -41.35 2.87 -34.53
N ALA A 14 -41.73 4.08 -34.13
CA ALA A 14 -41.72 5.26 -34.97
C ALA A 14 -40.47 6.14 -34.82
N ILE A 15 -39.56 5.85 -33.88
CA ILE A 15 -38.34 6.66 -33.66
C ILE A 15 -37.15 5.93 -34.29
N GLY A 16 -36.92 6.21 -35.57
CA GLY A 16 -35.73 5.76 -36.29
C GLY A 16 -34.46 6.46 -35.78
N ILE A 17 -33.43 5.64 -35.53
CA ILE A 17 -31.98 5.91 -35.57
C ILE A 17 -31.58 7.36 -35.25
N ILE A 18 -31.23 7.62 -33.98
CA ILE A 18 -30.42 8.78 -33.60
C ILE A 18 -28.99 8.27 -33.34
N PRO A 19 -27.93 8.90 -33.89
CA PRO A 19 -26.55 8.56 -33.58
C PRO A 19 -26.29 8.76 -32.08
N ALA A 20 -25.51 7.85 -31.48
CA ALA A 20 -25.09 7.94 -30.08
C ALA A 20 -24.31 9.24 -29.81
N GLY A 21 -25.02 10.28 -29.39
CA GLY A 21 -24.49 11.37 -28.57
C GLY A 21 -24.65 10.96 -27.11
N TYR A 22 -23.64 11.25 -26.29
CA TYR A 22 -23.70 11.09 -24.83
C TYR A 22 -25.05 11.58 -24.30
N ALA A 23 -25.89 10.68 -23.80
CA ALA A 23 -27.06 11.06 -23.03
C ALA A 23 -26.53 11.72 -21.75
N ALA A 24 -26.85 13.00 -21.54
CA ALA A 24 -26.59 13.65 -20.26
C ALA A 24 -27.44 12.93 -19.20
N GLU A 25 -26.86 12.62 -18.04
CA GLU A 25 -27.61 12.11 -16.90
C GLU A 25 -28.67 13.14 -16.49
N LEU A 26 -29.89 12.67 -16.22
CA LEU A 26 -30.99 13.52 -15.79
C LEU A 26 -30.68 14.13 -14.41
N THR A 27 -31.01 15.40 -14.20
CA THR A 27 -30.94 15.97 -12.83
C THR A 27 -31.95 15.29 -11.91
N ALA A 28 -31.75 15.35 -10.59
CA ALA A 28 -32.75 14.87 -9.63
C ALA A 28 -34.12 15.53 -9.84
N GLY A 29 -34.12 16.81 -10.23
CA GLY A 29 -35.34 17.52 -10.61
C GLY A 29 -36.02 16.90 -11.83
N GLU A 30 -35.28 16.61 -12.90
CA GLU A 30 -35.84 15.98 -14.10
C GLU A 30 -36.40 14.59 -13.82
N THR A 31 -35.72 13.81 -12.98
CA THR A 31 -36.20 12.52 -12.48
C THR A 31 -37.52 12.69 -11.73
N LEU A 32 -37.57 13.54 -10.70
CA LEU A 32 -38.81 13.80 -9.95
C LEU A 32 -39.95 14.32 -10.83
N ARG A 33 -39.64 15.07 -11.90
CA ARG A 33 -40.63 15.52 -12.89
C ARG A 33 -41.19 14.34 -13.68
N SER A 34 -40.36 13.40 -14.12
CA SER A 34 -40.85 12.19 -14.80
C SER A 34 -41.73 11.30 -13.91
N LEU A 35 -41.52 11.34 -12.59
CA LEU A 35 -42.38 10.66 -11.60
C LEU A 35 -43.67 11.44 -11.29
N GLY A 36 -43.85 12.62 -11.87
CA GLY A 36 -45.00 13.49 -11.60
C GLY A 36 -44.95 14.19 -10.24
N LEU A 37 -43.84 14.10 -9.50
CA LEU A 37 -43.67 14.69 -8.17
C LEU A 37 -43.26 16.16 -8.21
N ILE A 38 -42.72 16.66 -9.32
CA ILE A 38 -42.57 18.11 -9.53
C ILE A 38 -42.99 18.48 -10.95
N VAL A 39 -43.31 19.75 -11.19
CA VAL A 39 -43.80 20.23 -12.50
C VAL A 39 -42.91 21.32 -13.10
N GLY A 40 -42.28 22.15 -12.26
CA GLY A 40 -41.53 23.33 -12.73
C GLY A 40 -42.43 24.52 -13.04
N TYR A 41 -41.87 25.53 -13.71
CA TYR A 41 -42.60 26.65 -14.28
C TYR A 41 -43.23 26.27 -15.64
N GLU A 42 -44.09 27.14 -16.18
CA GLU A 42 -44.85 26.88 -17.42
C GLU A 42 -43.97 26.63 -18.66
N ASP A 43 -42.73 27.11 -18.65
CA ASP A 43 -41.73 26.91 -19.72
C ASP A 43 -40.91 25.61 -19.57
N GLY A 44 -41.18 24.82 -18.52
CA GLY A 44 -40.47 23.59 -18.21
C GLY A 44 -39.18 23.78 -17.39
N ASP A 45 -38.83 25.01 -17.01
CA ASP A 45 -37.70 25.28 -16.11
C ASP A 45 -38.03 24.84 -14.67
N LEU A 46 -37.16 24.04 -14.09
CA LEU A 46 -37.26 23.58 -12.69
C LEU A 46 -36.68 24.60 -11.70
N ALA A 47 -35.95 25.60 -12.20
CA ALA A 47 -35.31 26.67 -11.44
C ALA A 47 -34.45 26.15 -10.28
N GLU A 48 -33.64 25.14 -10.57
CA GLU A 48 -32.84 24.41 -9.58
C GLU A 48 -31.81 25.29 -8.87
N ASN A 49 -31.40 26.40 -9.49
CA ASN A 49 -30.48 27.39 -8.93
C ASN A 49 -31.16 28.51 -8.12
N GLN A 50 -32.48 28.45 -7.92
CA GLN A 50 -33.22 29.40 -7.09
C GLN A 50 -33.40 28.87 -5.67
N TYR A 51 -33.44 29.78 -4.69
CA TYR A 51 -33.71 29.41 -3.31
C TYR A 51 -35.14 28.92 -3.15
N LEU A 52 -35.32 27.88 -2.35
CA LEU A 52 -36.64 27.38 -2.00
C LEU A 52 -37.35 28.34 -1.03
N THR A 53 -38.61 28.63 -1.32
CA THR A 53 -39.50 29.40 -0.43
C THR A 53 -40.24 28.49 0.56
N ARG A 54 -40.65 29.05 1.71
CA ARG A 54 -41.49 28.33 2.69
C ARG A 54 -42.81 27.84 2.09
N THR A 55 -43.39 28.59 1.14
CA THR A 55 -44.61 28.15 0.46
C THR A 55 -44.37 26.94 -0.46
N GLU A 56 -43.31 26.95 -1.27
CA GLU A 56 -42.96 25.81 -2.11
C GLU A 56 -42.69 24.55 -1.27
N MET A 57 -42.07 24.71 -0.11
CA MET A 57 -41.86 23.58 0.81
C MET A 57 -43.16 22.91 1.25
N MET A 58 -44.24 23.68 1.48
CA MET A 58 -45.54 23.10 1.85
C MET A 58 -46.15 22.30 0.70
N VAL A 59 -45.91 22.72 -0.54
CA VAL A 59 -46.32 21.97 -1.74
C VAL A 59 -45.56 20.66 -1.83
N ILE A 60 -44.23 20.72 -1.67
CA ILE A 60 -43.35 19.54 -1.71
C ILE A 60 -43.72 18.56 -0.61
N LEU A 61 -43.91 19.03 0.62
CA LEU A 61 -44.32 18.17 1.74
C LEU A 61 -45.67 17.49 1.49
N ALA A 62 -46.65 18.20 0.94
CA ALA A 62 -47.93 17.60 0.58
C ALA A 62 -47.75 16.45 -0.42
N ARG A 63 -46.84 16.60 -1.39
CA ARG A 63 -46.53 15.55 -2.36
C ARG A 63 -45.81 14.36 -1.72
N MET A 64 -44.81 14.62 -0.89
CA MET A 64 -44.07 13.58 -0.16
C MET A 64 -44.93 12.82 0.86
N LEU A 65 -46.05 13.41 1.30
CA LEU A 65 -47.04 12.75 2.16
C LEU A 65 -48.18 12.07 1.37
N GLY A 66 -48.22 12.21 0.04
CA GLY A 66 -49.30 11.69 -0.79
C GLY A 66 -50.62 12.47 -0.68
N GLU A 67 -50.58 13.70 -0.17
CA GLU A 67 -51.76 14.52 0.15
C GLU A 67 -51.89 15.78 -0.72
N TYR A 68 -51.21 15.78 -1.87
CA TYR A 68 -51.20 16.91 -2.77
C TYR A 68 -52.60 17.25 -3.29
N ASP A 69 -53.41 16.25 -3.62
CA ASP A 69 -54.76 16.45 -4.16
C ASP A 69 -55.71 17.05 -3.13
N GLU A 70 -55.64 16.64 -1.86
CA GLU A 70 -56.40 17.28 -0.78
C GLU A 70 -55.97 18.73 -0.58
N ALA A 71 -54.66 18.98 -0.54
CA ALA A 71 -54.12 20.33 -0.39
C ALA A 71 -54.49 21.23 -1.59
N PHE A 72 -54.47 20.68 -2.81
CA PHE A 72 -54.85 21.37 -4.03
C PHE A 72 -56.34 21.73 -4.05
N ARG A 73 -57.21 20.87 -3.51
CA ARG A 73 -58.66 21.11 -3.43
C ARG A 73 -59.09 21.93 -2.20
N TRP A 74 -58.16 22.28 -1.33
CA TRP A 74 -58.44 23.02 -0.11
C TRP A 74 -58.88 24.47 -0.40
N THR A 75 -59.97 24.89 0.23
CA THR A 75 -60.60 26.21 0.00
C THR A 75 -60.61 27.12 1.21
N ARG A 76 -60.36 26.60 2.42
CA ARG A 76 -60.31 27.43 3.63
C ARG A 76 -59.00 28.20 3.66
N GLN A 77 -59.06 29.48 4.02
CA GLN A 77 -57.87 30.31 4.20
C GLN A 77 -57.19 30.01 5.54
N SER A 78 -55.89 30.26 5.59
CA SER A 78 -55.09 30.24 6.82
C SER A 78 -55.45 31.41 7.73
N THR A 79 -55.08 31.31 9.00
CA THR A 79 -55.25 32.42 9.97
C THR A 79 -54.14 33.47 9.90
N PHE A 80 -53.12 33.26 9.06
CA PHE A 80 -51.96 34.14 8.95
C PHE A 80 -52.32 35.49 8.32
N SER A 81 -51.72 36.55 8.86
CA SER A 81 -52.00 37.94 8.50
C SER A 81 -51.34 38.39 7.20
N ASP A 82 -50.26 37.71 6.76
CA ASP A 82 -49.41 38.06 5.63
C ASP A 82 -49.75 37.34 4.31
N ARG A 83 -50.90 36.63 4.26
CA ARG A 83 -51.29 35.79 3.11
C ARG A 83 -51.49 36.52 1.77
N ASN A 84 -51.87 37.81 1.78
CA ASN A 84 -51.93 38.72 0.62
C ASN A 84 -52.40 38.12 -0.75
N ASN A 85 -53.40 37.24 -0.78
CA ASN A 85 -53.86 36.51 -1.99
C ASN A 85 -52.75 35.73 -2.73
N HIS A 86 -51.78 35.19 -1.99
CA HIS A 86 -50.66 34.42 -2.52
C HIS A 86 -51.11 33.13 -3.24
N TRP A 87 -50.41 32.75 -4.32
CA TRP A 87 -50.76 31.58 -5.15
C TRP A 87 -50.82 30.28 -4.34
N GLY A 88 -49.89 30.13 -3.39
CA GLY A 88 -49.78 28.94 -2.55
C GLY A 88 -50.60 28.98 -1.26
N GLU A 89 -51.52 29.93 -1.09
CA GLU A 89 -52.34 30.07 0.13
C GLU A 89 -53.05 28.78 0.53
N ARG A 90 -53.58 28.06 -0.46
CA ARG A 90 -54.29 26.79 -0.20
C ARG A 90 -53.41 25.73 0.45
N TYR A 91 -52.15 25.63 0.04
CA TYR A 91 -51.21 24.65 0.57
C TYR A 91 -50.74 25.04 1.96
N VAL A 92 -50.52 26.33 2.21
CA VAL A 92 -50.18 26.84 3.54
C VAL A 92 -51.36 26.66 4.50
N ALA A 93 -52.59 26.94 4.08
CA ALA A 93 -53.78 26.75 4.89
C ALA A 93 -54.05 25.26 5.18
N TYR A 94 -53.82 24.38 4.20
CA TYR A 94 -53.87 22.93 4.42
C TYR A 94 -52.80 22.47 5.41
N ALA A 95 -51.55 22.92 5.22
CA ALA A 95 -50.45 22.63 6.14
C ALA A 95 -50.72 23.12 7.57
N GLN A 96 -51.36 24.28 7.74
CA GLN A 96 -51.80 24.77 9.04
C GLN A 96 -52.89 23.88 9.64
N TYR A 97 -53.88 23.46 8.85
CA TYR A 97 -54.94 22.53 9.28
C TYR A 97 -54.39 21.17 9.71
N ARG A 98 -53.39 20.66 8.97
CA ARG A 98 -52.69 19.40 9.28
C ARG A 98 -51.66 19.51 10.41
N GLY A 99 -51.42 20.73 10.92
CA GLY A 99 -50.43 20.98 11.97
C GLY A 99 -48.98 20.83 11.51
N TRP A 100 -48.70 20.91 10.22
CA TRP A 100 -47.34 20.82 9.68
C TRP A 100 -46.51 22.06 9.99
N THR A 101 -47.16 23.22 10.11
CA THR A 101 -46.53 24.52 10.38
C THR A 101 -47.33 25.34 11.38
N VAL A 102 -46.63 26.14 12.19
CA VAL A 102 -47.19 27.12 13.14
C VAL A 102 -46.86 28.57 12.77
N GLY A 103 -46.21 28.79 11.61
CA GLY A 103 -45.73 30.10 11.19
C GLY A 103 -44.39 30.50 11.82
N ILE A 104 -44.05 31.78 11.74
CA ILE A 104 -42.75 32.34 12.21
C ILE A 104 -42.91 33.27 13.43
N GLY A 105 -44.10 33.30 14.03
CA GLY A 105 -44.46 34.29 15.06
C GLY A 105 -45.27 35.47 14.49
N ASP A 106 -45.78 36.33 15.38
CA ASP A 106 -46.59 37.52 15.05
C ASP A 106 -47.80 37.26 14.12
N ASN A 107 -48.37 36.07 14.18
CA ASN A 107 -49.43 35.61 13.29
C ASN A 107 -49.05 35.73 11.79
N LYS A 108 -47.80 35.44 11.44
CA LYS A 108 -47.28 35.41 10.06
C LYS A 108 -46.74 34.05 9.67
N PHE A 109 -46.79 33.74 8.38
CA PHE A 109 -46.19 32.52 7.82
C PHE A 109 -44.83 32.77 7.16
N GLY A 110 -44.64 33.91 6.49
CA GLY A 110 -43.45 34.23 5.71
C GLY A 110 -43.38 33.55 4.34
N TYR A 111 -44.42 33.69 3.52
CA TYR A 111 -44.60 32.96 2.24
C TYR A 111 -43.34 32.88 1.36
N GLU A 112 -42.70 34.03 1.10
CA GLU A 112 -41.51 34.17 0.24
C GLU A 112 -40.17 34.06 1.00
N GLN A 113 -40.20 33.78 2.31
CA GLN A 113 -38.96 33.61 3.06
C GLN A 113 -38.25 32.33 2.60
N LYS A 114 -36.93 32.43 2.50
CA LYS A 114 -36.07 31.30 2.12
C LYS A 114 -36.09 30.23 3.21
N HIS A 115 -36.04 28.98 2.78
CA HIS A 115 -35.99 27.84 3.68
C HIS A 115 -34.54 27.41 3.97
N THR A 116 -34.24 27.01 5.20
CA THR A 116 -32.93 26.46 5.53
C THR A 116 -32.86 24.94 5.34
N VAL A 117 -31.63 24.42 5.24
CA VAL A 117 -31.37 22.97 5.19
C VAL A 117 -31.89 22.25 6.44
N GLN A 118 -31.74 22.84 7.62
CA GLN A 118 -32.28 22.29 8.87
C GLN A 118 -33.82 22.21 8.84
N GLU A 119 -34.50 23.24 8.34
CA GLU A 119 -35.95 23.23 8.22
C GLU A 119 -36.45 22.16 7.23
N ALA A 120 -35.81 22.05 6.07
CA ALA A 120 -36.14 21.02 5.09
C ALA A 120 -35.97 19.60 5.67
N SER A 121 -34.93 19.39 6.50
CA SER A 121 -34.68 18.12 7.19
C SER A 121 -35.84 17.70 8.07
N VAL A 122 -36.44 18.63 8.82
CA VAL A 122 -37.61 18.36 9.68
C VAL A 122 -38.77 17.79 8.87
N PHE A 123 -39.02 18.34 7.68
CA PHE A 123 -40.14 17.95 6.85
C PHE A 123 -39.92 16.61 6.14
N MET A 124 -38.71 16.34 5.65
CA MET A 124 -38.38 15.04 5.05
C MET A 124 -38.43 13.91 6.09
N LEU A 125 -37.93 14.16 7.31
CA LEU A 125 -38.08 13.21 8.42
C LEU A 125 -39.56 12.92 8.76
N LYS A 126 -40.41 13.95 8.75
CA LYS A 126 -41.86 13.77 8.93
C LYS A 126 -42.50 12.95 7.82
N ALA A 127 -42.07 13.14 6.56
CA ALA A 127 -42.55 12.33 5.44
C ALA A 127 -42.23 10.83 5.62
N LEU A 128 -41.06 10.53 6.19
CA LEU A 128 -40.64 9.18 6.57
C LEU A 128 -41.31 8.64 7.86
N GLY A 129 -42.20 9.42 8.50
CA GLY A 129 -42.92 9.02 9.71
C GLY A 129 -42.18 9.26 11.03
N TYR A 130 -41.03 9.95 11.02
CA TYR A 130 -40.37 10.39 12.25
C TYR A 130 -41.09 11.59 12.87
N THR A 131 -41.12 11.64 14.20
CA THR A 131 -41.88 12.62 14.98
C THR A 131 -41.00 13.36 15.98
N ALA A 132 -41.24 14.67 16.14
CA ALA A 132 -40.59 15.48 17.17
C ALA A 132 -41.50 15.62 18.41
N PRO A 133 -40.96 15.59 19.65
CA PRO A 133 -39.54 15.46 19.99
C PRO A 133 -39.06 14.00 20.14
N ALA A 134 -39.92 13.00 19.91
CA ALA A 134 -39.63 11.60 20.26
C ALA A 134 -38.44 11.01 19.49
N ASP A 135 -38.34 11.30 18.20
CA ASP A 135 -37.30 10.74 17.32
C ASP A 135 -36.18 11.71 16.99
N PHE A 136 -36.49 13.02 17.03
CA PHE A 136 -35.55 14.10 16.81
C PHE A 136 -36.08 15.39 17.46
N THR A 137 -35.17 16.32 17.73
CA THR A 137 -35.46 17.71 18.12
C THR A 137 -35.10 18.64 16.97
N TRP A 138 -35.49 19.92 17.07
CA TRP A 138 -35.09 20.93 16.09
C TRP A 138 -33.56 20.91 15.83
N ASP A 139 -32.75 20.94 16.88
CA ASP A 139 -31.28 20.98 16.79
C ASP A 139 -30.68 19.69 16.21
N THR A 140 -31.37 18.55 16.33
CA THR A 140 -30.86 17.26 15.86
C THR A 140 -31.43 16.82 14.51
N ALA A 141 -32.38 17.58 13.95
CA ALA A 141 -33.08 17.22 12.71
C ALA A 141 -32.12 17.02 11.52
N PHE A 142 -31.17 17.94 11.30
CA PHE A 142 -30.20 17.82 10.21
C PHE A 142 -29.30 16.60 10.38
N SER A 143 -28.77 16.39 11.59
CA SER A 143 -27.90 15.23 11.87
C SER A 143 -28.65 13.91 11.72
N LYS A 144 -29.92 13.85 12.13
CA LYS A 144 -30.76 12.65 11.98
C LYS A 144 -31.11 12.36 10.52
N ALA A 145 -31.46 13.39 9.75
CA ALA A 145 -31.71 13.24 8.30
C ALA A 145 -30.43 12.79 7.58
N LYS A 146 -29.28 13.38 7.91
CA LYS A 146 -27.98 12.98 7.38
C LYS A 146 -27.63 11.53 7.73
N SER A 147 -27.93 11.06 8.95
CA SER A 147 -27.65 9.67 9.33
C SER A 147 -28.56 8.64 8.63
N LEU A 148 -29.59 9.09 7.91
CA LEU A 148 -30.47 8.28 7.09
C LEU A 148 -30.14 8.40 5.59
N GLY A 149 -29.05 9.08 5.22
CA GLY A 149 -28.61 9.23 3.82
C GLY A 149 -29.34 10.32 3.01
N LEU A 150 -30.23 11.11 3.63
CA LEU A 150 -31.06 12.11 2.92
C LEU A 150 -30.23 13.20 2.24
N PHE A 151 -28.97 13.41 2.66
CA PHE A 151 -28.06 14.41 2.12
C PHE A 151 -26.84 13.79 1.41
N ASP A 152 -26.92 12.52 1.02
CA ASP A 152 -25.87 11.90 0.22
C ASP A 152 -25.69 12.67 -1.10
N GLU A 153 -24.44 12.74 -1.56
CA GLU A 153 -23.98 13.57 -2.70
C GLU A 153 -24.04 15.09 -2.50
N LEU A 154 -24.46 15.57 -1.33
CA LEU A 154 -24.57 17.01 -1.03
C LEU A 154 -23.62 17.46 0.08
N SER A 155 -22.93 18.59 -0.13
CA SER A 155 -22.04 19.22 0.86
C SER A 155 -22.64 20.51 1.43
N LEU A 156 -23.66 20.38 2.28
CA LEU A 156 -24.46 21.50 2.82
C LEU A 156 -24.21 21.77 4.30
N ARG A 157 -24.45 23.01 4.73
CA ARG A 157 -24.47 23.42 6.14
C ARG A 157 -25.90 23.62 6.60
N GLU A 158 -26.23 23.19 7.81
CA GLU A 158 -27.59 23.21 8.37
C GLU A 158 -28.24 24.61 8.38
N THR A 159 -27.44 25.67 8.55
CA THR A 159 -27.89 27.07 8.61
C THR A 159 -28.01 27.74 7.24
N SER A 160 -27.55 27.10 6.17
CA SER A 160 -27.63 27.64 4.82
C SER A 160 -29.06 27.59 4.28
N ASN A 161 -29.44 28.58 3.48
CA ASN A 161 -30.66 28.52 2.70
C ASN A 161 -30.49 27.47 1.58
N ILE A 162 -31.50 26.63 1.37
CA ILE A 162 -31.44 25.53 0.41
C ILE A 162 -31.90 25.97 -0.98
N TYR A 163 -31.16 25.56 -2.02
CA TYR A 163 -31.60 25.70 -3.41
C TYR A 163 -32.62 24.62 -3.78
N ARG A 164 -33.46 24.89 -4.78
CA ARG A 164 -34.48 23.93 -5.25
C ARG A 164 -33.84 22.63 -5.74
N GLY A 165 -32.74 22.70 -6.49
CA GLY A 165 -32.02 21.51 -6.96
C GLY A 165 -31.47 20.65 -5.81
N GLU A 166 -30.92 21.29 -4.78
CA GLU A 166 -30.45 20.60 -3.57
C GLU A 166 -31.60 19.89 -2.86
N LEU A 167 -32.77 20.54 -2.71
CA LEU A 167 -33.93 19.88 -2.14
C LEU A 167 -34.45 18.74 -3.02
N PHE A 168 -34.41 18.86 -4.35
CA PHE A 168 -34.83 17.78 -5.25
C PHE A 168 -33.96 16.54 -5.07
N GLN A 169 -32.65 16.70 -4.90
CA GLN A 169 -31.79 15.56 -4.54
C GLN A 169 -32.19 14.97 -3.18
N VAL A 170 -32.43 15.82 -2.17
CA VAL A 170 -32.88 15.34 -0.85
C VAL A 170 -34.22 14.60 -0.95
N MET A 171 -35.16 15.08 -1.76
CA MET A 171 -36.45 14.42 -2.01
C MET A 171 -36.25 13.05 -2.66
N LEU A 172 -35.39 12.96 -3.68
CA LEU A 172 -35.07 11.69 -4.33
C LEU A 172 -34.48 10.69 -3.35
N ASN A 173 -33.49 11.09 -2.56
CA ASN A 173 -32.91 10.27 -1.49
C ASN A 173 -33.99 9.83 -0.48
N THR A 174 -34.91 10.75 -0.11
CA THR A 174 -36.01 10.45 0.82
C THR A 174 -37.00 9.43 0.24
N LEU A 175 -37.28 9.44 -1.07
CA LEU A 175 -38.13 8.44 -1.72
C LEU A 175 -37.51 7.04 -1.68
N LEU A 176 -36.18 6.96 -1.71
CA LEU A 176 -35.39 5.73 -1.65
C LEU A 176 -35.03 5.31 -0.21
N THR A 177 -35.54 6.03 0.79
CA THR A 177 -35.31 5.72 2.21
C THR A 177 -36.50 4.96 2.77
N ASP A 178 -36.23 3.92 3.55
CA ASP A 178 -37.24 3.20 4.33
C ASP A 178 -37.96 4.12 5.29
N MET A 179 -39.28 3.98 5.34
CA MET A 179 -40.06 4.68 6.35
C MET A 179 -39.80 4.10 7.73
N LYS A 180 -39.92 4.94 8.77
CA LYS A 180 -39.65 4.56 10.15
C LYS A 180 -40.46 3.31 10.55
N GLY A 181 -39.73 2.23 10.86
CA GLY A 181 -40.29 0.98 11.37
C GLY A 181 -41.03 0.15 10.34
N GLN A 182 -40.78 0.38 9.05
CA GLN A 182 -41.38 -0.39 7.94
C GLN A 182 -40.27 -0.79 6.97
N ASN A 183 -40.33 -2.02 6.45
CA ASN A 183 -39.48 -2.49 5.35
C ASN A 183 -40.10 -2.06 4.01
N MET A 184 -40.31 -0.75 3.85
CA MET A 184 -40.90 -0.17 2.65
C MET A 184 -40.41 1.26 2.49
N MET A 185 -39.86 1.56 1.32
CA MET A 185 -39.41 2.89 0.94
C MET A 185 -40.61 3.83 0.75
N LEU A 186 -40.41 5.13 1.04
CA LEU A 186 -41.48 6.12 0.87
C LEU A 186 -41.99 6.16 -0.58
N GLY A 187 -41.11 6.03 -1.57
CA GLY A 187 -41.51 6.04 -2.96
C GLY A 187 -42.31 4.80 -3.39
N GLN A 188 -42.07 3.63 -2.77
CA GLN A 188 -42.91 2.45 -2.98
C GLN A 188 -44.32 2.68 -2.42
N LYS A 189 -44.43 3.25 -1.22
CA LYS A 189 -45.72 3.62 -0.62
C LYS A 189 -46.53 4.57 -1.49
N LEU A 190 -45.84 5.53 -2.11
CA LEU A 190 -46.46 6.52 -2.99
C LEU A 190 -46.74 5.97 -4.40
N ASP A 191 -46.30 4.74 -4.72
CA ASP A 191 -46.38 4.11 -6.05
C ASP A 191 -45.74 4.98 -7.14
N VAL A 192 -44.56 5.55 -6.83
CA VAL A 192 -43.81 6.45 -7.72
C VAL A 192 -42.42 5.94 -8.10
N LEU A 193 -41.93 4.86 -7.51
CA LEU A 193 -40.64 4.28 -7.91
C LEU A 193 -40.81 3.38 -9.14
N THR A 194 -39.84 3.46 -10.03
CA THR A 194 -39.66 2.47 -11.09
C THR A 194 -38.65 1.41 -10.62
N PRO A 195 -38.68 0.18 -11.16
CA PRO A 195 -37.71 -0.87 -10.78
C PRO A 195 -36.25 -0.42 -10.85
N ASP A 196 -35.90 0.37 -11.87
CA ASP A 196 -34.55 0.91 -12.09
C ASP A 196 -34.08 1.86 -10.98
N MET A 197 -35.01 2.46 -10.23
CA MET A 197 -34.70 3.38 -9.13
C MET A 197 -34.43 2.67 -7.80
N ILE A 198 -34.88 1.43 -7.65
CA ILE A 198 -34.61 0.64 -6.45
C ILE A 198 -33.14 0.22 -6.53
N PRO A 199 -32.31 0.45 -5.51
CA PRO A 199 -30.95 -0.04 -5.52
C PRO A 199 -30.93 -1.57 -5.39
N PHE A 200 -30.03 -2.24 -6.11
CA PHE A 200 -29.84 -3.69 -5.96
C PHE A 200 -28.87 -3.97 -4.82
N GLU A 201 -29.40 -4.44 -3.70
CA GLU A 201 -28.69 -4.61 -2.44
C GLU A 201 -29.03 -5.94 -1.78
N VAL A 202 -28.21 -6.33 -0.80
CA VAL A 202 -28.52 -7.44 0.11
C VAL A 202 -29.31 -6.88 1.29
N GLU A 203 -30.58 -7.26 1.40
CA GLU A 203 -31.49 -6.84 2.47
C GLU A 203 -31.10 -7.53 3.78
N SER A 204 -31.09 -8.86 3.79
CA SER A 204 -30.78 -9.67 4.98
C SER A 204 -29.85 -10.83 4.65
N VAL A 205 -29.14 -11.28 5.70
CA VAL A 205 -28.41 -12.54 5.74
C VAL A 205 -28.74 -13.20 7.07
N SER A 206 -29.34 -14.38 7.00
CA SER A 206 -29.83 -15.18 8.14
C SER A 206 -29.36 -16.61 7.99
N SER A 207 -29.38 -17.35 9.10
CA SER A 207 -29.01 -18.77 9.11
C SER A 207 -29.75 -19.39 10.29
N ASP A 208 -30.86 -20.03 9.96
CA ASP A 208 -31.78 -20.63 10.94
C ASP A 208 -31.40 -22.09 11.23
N ASN A 209 -30.40 -22.62 10.54
CA ASN A 209 -29.82 -23.94 10.75
C ASN A 209 -28.30 -23.92 10.55
N LEU A 210 -27.58 -24.98 10.97
CA LEU A 210 -26.11 -25.01 10.87
C LEU A 210 -25.53 -25.38 9.49
N ASN A 211 -26.33 -25.61 8.45
CA ASN A 211 -25.83 -26.01 7.11
C ASN A 211 -26.07 -24.98 6.00
N GLU A 212 -27.05 -24.11 6.16
CA GLU A 212 -27.48 -23.17 5.14
C GLU A 212 -27.46 -21.72 5.64
N ILE A 213 -27.34 -20.80 4.68
CA ILE A 213 -27.47 -19.36 4.91
C ILE A 213 -28.49 -18.84 3.92
N GLU A 214 -29.49 -18.13 4.41
CA GLU A 214 -30.45 -17.40 3.60
C GLU A 214 -29.93 -15.99 3.31
N VAL A 215 -29.98 -15.59 2.03
CA VAL A 215 -29.62 -14.25 1.58
C VAL A 215 -30.80 -13.68 0.79
N VAL A 216 -31.38 -12.58 1.28
CA VAL A 216 -32.48 -11.89 0.61
C VAL A 216 -31.96 -10.64 -0.09
N PHE A 217 -32.31 -10.48 -1.36
CA PHE A 217 -31.94 -9.33 -2.19
C PHE A 217 -33.14 -8.40 -2.41
N SER A 218 -32.89 -7.12 -2.68
CA SER A 218 -33.94 -6.12 -2.90
C SER A 218 -34.61 -6.19 -4.29
N LYS A 219 -34.09 -7.03 -5.19
CA LYS A 219 -34.59 -7.26 -6.55
C LYS A 219 -34.41 -8.71 -6.96
N ASP A 220 -35.16 -9.11 -7.99
CA ASP A 220 -35.00 -10.40 -8.66
C ASP A 220 -33.55 -10.60 -9.09
N VAL A 221 -32.93 -11.68 -8.63
CA VAL A 221 -31.53 -12.04 -8.89
C VAL A 221 -31.44 -12.78 -10.22
N ASP A 222 -30.46 -12.41 -11.04
CA ASP A 222 -30.09 -13.19 -12.22
C ASP A 222 -29.32 -14.43 -11.76
N GLU A 223 -29.99 -15.59 -11.72
CA GLU A 223 -29.38 -16.87 -11.30
C GLU A 223 -28.17 -17.27 -12.17
N ASP A 224 -28.05 -16.79 -13.42
CA ASP A 224 -26.89 -17.11 -14.26
C ASP A 224 -25.62 -16.41 -13.76
N THR A 225 -25.77 -15.38 -12.93
CA THR A 225 -24.66 -14.68 -12.27
C THR A 225 -24.24 -15.33 -10.95
N LEU A 226 -24.99 -16.31 -10.44
CA LEU A 226 -24.69 -16.97 -9.17
C LEU A 226 -23.58 -18.02 -9.32
N SER A 227 -22.51 -17.83 -8.58
CA SER A 227 -21.41 -18.78 -8.44
C SER A 227 -20.98 -18.92 -6.99
N SER A 228 -20.44 -20.09 -6.62
CA SER A 228 -19.83 -20.28 -5.31
C SER A 228 -18.71 -19.29 -4.99
N SER A 229 -18.05 -18.71 -5.99
CA SER A 229 -17.01 -17.69 -5.78
C SER A 229 -17.55 -16.33 -5.35
N ASP A 230 -18.84 -16.07 -5.60
CA ASP A 230 -19.49 -14.79 -5.29
C ASP A 230 -19.78 -14.65 -3.79
N PHE A 231 -19.78 -15.78 -3.08
CA PHE A 231 -20.07 -15.91 -1.65
C PHE A 231 -18.84 -16.38 -0.90
N SER A 232 -18.17 -15.46 -0.20
CA SER A 232 -16.98 -15.74 0.58
C SER A 232 -17.30 -15.80 2.07
N ILE A 233 -17.14 -16.98 2.66
CA ILE A 233 -17.26 -17.25 4.09
C ILE A 233 -16.08 -18.08 4.58
N SER A 234 -15.52 -17.74 5.75
CA SER A 234 -14.25 -18.32 6.23
C SER A 234 -14.32 -19.85 6.36
N GLY A 235 -13.39 -20.54 5.68
CA GLY A 235 -13.20 -21.99 5.76
C GLY A 235 -14.29 -22.84 5.09
N ARG A 236 -15.16 -22.22 4.26
CA ARG A 236 -16.34 -22.88 3.68
C ARG A 236 -16.49 -22.49 2.21
N THR A 237 -16.99 -23.41 1.40
CA THR A 237 -17.58 -23.07 0.10
C THR A 237 -19.09 -23.02 0.25
N ALA A 238 -19.72 -22.03 -0.36
CA ALA A 238 -21.16 -21.86 -0.40
C ALA A 238 -21.67 -22.20 -1.80
N THR A 239 -22.67 -23.08 -1.90
CA THR A 239 -23.32 -23.40 -3.16
C THR A 239 -24.65 -22.66 -3.20
N PRO A 240 -24.80 -21.65 -4.08
CA PRO A 240 -26.04 -20.86 -4.14
C PRO A 240 -27.14 -21.58 -4.91
N GLU A 241 -28.37 -21.43 -4.42
CA GLU A 241 -29.61 -21.85 -5.08
C GLU A 241 -30.66 -20.75 -4.96
N LEU A 242 -31.09 -20.21 -6.11
CA LEU A 242 -32.13 -19.19 -6.18
C LEU A 242 -33.50 -19.82 -5.92
N GLN A 243 -34.27 -19.25 -5.01
CA GLN A 243 -35.60 -19.70 -4.67
C GLN A 243 -36.65 -19.16 -5.65
N SER A 244 -37.84 -19.76 -5.63
CA SER A 244 -38.93 -19.44 -6.57
C SER A 244 -39.48 -18.01 -6.48
N ASP A 245 -39.18 -17.28 -5.40
CA ASP A 245 -39.55 -15.88 -5.23
C ASP A 245 -38.67 -14.92 -6.03
N GLY A 246 -37.57 -15.40 -6.61
CA GLY A 246 -36.62 -14.65 -7.42
C GLY A 246 -35.66 -13.77 -6.62
N VAL A 247 -35.87 -13.59 -5.32
CA VAL A 247 -35.11 -12.64 -4.48
C VAL A 247 -34.34 -13.32 -3.35
N THR A 248 -34.65 -14.57 -3.03
CA THR A 248 -34.01 -15.32 -1.96
C THR A 248 -33.02 -16.34 -2.52
N VAL A 249 -31.79 -16.33 -2.04
CA VAL A 249 -30.77 -17.33 -2.35
C VAL A 249 -30.42 -18.10 -1.10
N ILE A 250 -30.56 -19.43 -1.16
CA ILE A 250 -30.09 -20.34 -0.12
C ILE A 250 -28.67 -20.78 -0.46
N LEU A 251 -27.77 -20.67 0.51
CA LEU A 251 -26.37 -21.07 0.39
C LEU A 251 -26.11 -22.34 1.17
N THR A 252 -26.01 -23.48 0.49
CA THR A 252 -25.63 -24.74 1.13
C THR A 252 -24.12 -24.81 1.34
N LEU A 253 -23.68 -25.06 2.58
CA LEU A 253 -22.27 -25.00 2.96
C LEU A 253 -21.56 -26.35 2.92
N SER A 254 -20.29 -26.35 2.48
CA SER A 254 -19.45 -27.56 2.50
C SER A 254 -19.09 -28.05 3.89
N ASN A 255 -19.03 -27.13 4.86
CA ASN A 255 -18.79 -27.44 6.27
C ASN A 255 -19.81 -26.67 7.11
N VAL A 256 -20.37 -27.35 8.09
CA VAL A 256 -21.38 -26.79 8.99
C VAL A 256 -20.87 -25.56 9.75
N LEU A 257 -21.79 -24.70 10.11
CA LEU A 257 -21.59 -23.62 11.06
C LEU A 257 -21.56 -24.19 12.49
N SER A 258 -21.12 -23.38 13.43
CA SER A 258 -21.14 -23.68 14.86
C SER A 258 -22.21 -22.83 15.50
N ASN A 259 -23.04 -23.41 16.36
CA ASN A 259 -24.09 -22.66 17.04
C ASN A 259 -23.51 -21.51 17.87
N ASP A 260 -24.32 -20.48 18.16
CA ASP A 260 -23.96 -19.29 18.93
C ASP A 260 -22.73 -18.51 18.40
N THR A 261 -22.39 -18.66 17.12
CA THR A 261 -21.17 -18.09 16.55
C THR A 261 -21.49 -17.00 15.54
N ARG A 262 -20.78 -15.86 15.64
CA ARG A 262 -20.89 -14.77 14.67
C ARG A 262 -20.01 -15.02 13.44
N TYR A 263 -20.61 -14.93 12.26
CA TYR A 263 -19.95 -15.07 10.97
C TYR A 263 -20.02 -13.78 10.14
N SER A 264 -19.14 -13.70 9.16
CA SER A 264 -19.14 -12.66 8.13
C SER A 264 -19.24 -13.33 6.76
N LEU A 265 -20.24 -12.95 5.97
CA LEU A 265 -20.42 -13.35 4.58
C LEU A 265 -20.14 -12.15 3.69
N THR A 266 -19.22 -12.30 2.75
CA THR A 266 -18.99 -11.30 1.71
C THR A 266 -19.59 -11.75 0.39
N ILE A 267 -20.37 -10.88 -0.23
CA ILE A 267 -21.16 -11.13 -1.44
C ILE A 267 -20.72 -10.12 -2.51
N SER A 268 -20.47 -10.58 -3.75
CA SER A 268 -20.10 -9.72 -4.89
C SER A 268 -20.26 -10.42 -6.23
N GLY A 269 -20.36 -9.68 -7.34
CA GLY A 269 -20.34 -10.28 -8.69
C GLY A 269 -21.71 -10.73 -9.20
N ILE A 270 -22.76 -10.53 -8.40
CA ILE A 270 -24.15 -10.88 -8.69
C ILE A 270 -24.82 -9.70 -9.39
N ARG A 271 -25.80 -9.99 -10.24
CA ARG A 271 -26.67 -8.99 -10.89
C ARG A 271 -28.14 -9.32 -10.64
N SER A 272 -28.99 -8.31 -10.76
CA SER A 272 -30.43 -8.52 -10.87
C SER A 272 -30.83 -8.84 -12.32
N GLU A 273 -32.03 -9.38 -12.50
CA GLU A 273 -32.63 -9.70 -13.81
C GLU A 273 -32.75 -8.47 -14.73
N ASP A 274 -32.83 -7.26 -14.16
CA ASP A 274 -32.81 -6.00 -14.93
C ASP A 274 -31.40 -5.56 -15.38
N GLY A 275 -30.36 -6.31 -15.00
CA GLY A 275 -28.96 -6.07 -15.35
C GLY A 275 -28.17 -5.21 -14.36
N THR A 276 -28.78 -4.74 -13.26
CA THR A 276 -28.09 -3.96 -12.22
C THR A 276 -27.07 -4.82 -11.48
N SER A 277 -25.81 -4.36 -11.37
CA SER A 277 -24.78 -5.08 -10.62
C SER A 277 -24.82 -4.78 -9.13
N LEU A 278 -24.64 -5.81 -8.30
CA LEU A 278 -24.53 -5.68 -6.85
C LEU A 278 -23.16 -5.11 -6.46
N ALA A 279 -23.16 -4.07 -5.63
CA ALA A 279 -21.95 -3.60 -4.98
C ALA A 279 -21.43 -4.63 -3.96
N ARG A 280 -20.11 -4.89 -3.96
CA ARG A 280 -19.50 -5.81 -2.99
C ARG A 280 -19.87 -5.41 -1.57
N VAL A 281 -20.48 -6.32 -0.83
CA VAL A 281 -20.99 -6.08 0.51
C VAL A 281 -20.58 -7.20 1.46
N THR A 282 -20.26 -6.85 2.70
CA THR A 282 -20.04 -7.82 3.78
C THR A 282 -21.12 -7.64 4.82
N LYS A 283 -21.88 -8.71 5.09
CA LYS A 283 -22.90 -8.76 6.13
C LYS A 283 -22.42 -9.71 7.24
N THR A 284 -22.79 -9.39 8.48
CA THR A 284 -22.52 -10.28 9.62
C THR A 284 -23.82 -10.83 10.16
N PHE A 285 -23.84 -12.09 10.53
CA PHE A 285 -24.98 -12.77 11.15
C PHE A 285 -24.47 -13.68 12.26
N THR A 286 -25.36 -14.11 13.14
CA THR A 286 -25.09 -15.10 14.19
C THR A 286 -26.01 -16.27 13.94
N THR A 287 -25.51 -17.48 14.07
CA THR A 287 -26.31 -18.71 14.00
C THR A 287 -26.93 -19.03 15.34
N ASP A 288 -28.19 -19.43 15.34
CA ASP A 288 -28.94 -19.88 16.51
C ASP A 288 -29.85 -21.04 16.08
N ASP A 289 -29.37 -22.27 16.27
CA ASP A 289 -30.04 -23.52 15.87
C ASP A 289 -30.39 -24.35 17.10
N ASP A 290 -31.48 -23.95 17.75
CA ASP A 290 -32.06 -24.56 18.95
C ASP A 290 -33.49 -25.11 18.71
N ILE A 291 -33.95 -25.13 17.46
CA ILE A 291 -35.29 -25.56 17.08
C ILE A 291 -35.24 -27.04 16.67
N ASP A 292 -36.23 -27.82 17.13
CA ASP A 292 -36.38 -29.21 16.70
C ASP A 292 -36.98 -29.26 15.28
N PRO A 293 -36.44 -30.08 14.36
CA PRO A 293 -36.98 -30.21 13.02
C PRO A 293 -38.40 -30.79 13.03
N LYS A 294 -39.29 -30.24 12.20
CA LYS A 294 -40.69 -30.66 12.11
C LYS A 294 -40.98 -31.25 10.75
N VAL A 295 -41.86 -32.24 10.68
CA VAL A 295 -42.39 -32.72 9.40
C VAL A 295 -43.50 -31.78 8.97
N GLU A 296 -43.30 -31.08 7.86
CA GLU A 296 -44.24 -30.11 7.29
C GLU A 296 -45.15 -30.74 6.23
N ASP A 297 -44.66 -31.72 5.46
CA ASP A 297 -45.46 -32.45 4.47
C ASP A 297 -44.99 -33.91 4.30
N VAL A 298 -45.94 -34.80 3.98
CA VAL A 298 -45.67 -36.19 3.62
C VAL A 298 -46.45 -36.56 2.35
N ARG A 299 -45.73 -36.69 1.23
CA ARG A 299 -46.32 -36.86 -0.10
C ARG A 299 -45.97 -38.21 -0.72
N LEU A 300 -46.98 -38.96 -1.17
CA LEU A 300 -46.75 -40.22 -1.90
C LEU A 300 -46.34 -39.95 -3.35
N LEU A 301 -45.09 -40.27 -3.71
CA LEU A 301 -44.57 -40.12 -5.07
C LEU A 301 -44.89 -41.34 -5.96
N GLY A 302 -45.11 -42.50 -5.33
CA GLY A 302 -45.42 -43.75 -6.03
C GLY A 302 -45.73 -44.88 -5.05
N PRO A 303 -45.92 -46.11 -5.54
CA PRO A 303 -46.23 -47.25 -4.68
C PRO A 303 -45.10 -47.59 -3.70
N ALA A 304 -43.85 -47.21 -3.96
CA ALA A 304 -42.73 -47.53 -3.06
C ALA A 304 -41.93 -46.30 -2.61
N TYR A 305 -42.41 -45.09 -2.89
CA TYR A 305 -41.68 -43.86 -2.66
C TYR A 305 -42.57 -42.83 -1.97
N VAL A 306 -42.06 -42.27 -0.87
CA VAL A 306 -42.68 -41.19 -0.12
C VAL A 306 -41.66 -40.07 0.02
N GLU A 307 -42.11 -38.84 -0.16
CA GLU A 307 -41.36 -37.63 0.10
C GLU A 307 -41.78 -37.09 1.46
N ILE A 308 -40.80 -36.65 2.24
CA ILE A 308 -41.02 -36.02 3.54
C ILE A 308 -40.33 -34.66 3.49
N THR A 309 -41.09 -33.60 3.68
CA THR A 309 -40.57 -32.24 3.81
C THR A 309 -40.47 -31.89 5.28
N PHE A 310 -39.31 -31.42 5.70
CA PHE A 310 -39.02 -30.96 7.04
C PHE A 310 -38.94 -29.43 7.10
N SER A 311 -39.02 -28.85 8.29
CA SER A 311 -38.85 -27.41 8.52
C SER A 311 -37.41 -26.91 8.37
N GLU A 312 -36.45 -27.82 8.18
CA GLU A 312 -35.02 -27.53 8.04
C GLU A 312 -34.25 -28.76 7.49
N PRO A 313 -32.99 -28.58 7.02
CA PRO A 313 -32.20 -29.66 6.44
C PRO A 313 -31.81 -30.77 7.41
N ILE A 314 -32.00 -32.03 6.99
CA ILE A 314 -31.77 -33.20 7.85
C ILE A 314 -30.44 -33.89 7.58
N LYS A 315 -29.57 -33.94 8.59
CA LYS A 315 -28.24 -34.56 8.51
C LYS A 315 -28.26 -36.08 8.71
N THR A 316 -29.05 -36.56 9.67
CA THR A 316 -29.11 -37.98 10.03
C THR A 316 -30.51 -38.52 9.82
N ALA A 317 -30.62 -39.55 8.98
CA ALA A 317 -31.86 -40.29 8.81
C ALA A 317 -32.37 -40.84 10.15
N GLY A 318 -33.67 -40.69 10.37
CA GLY A 318 -34.42 -41.34 11.43
C GLY A 318 -35.04 -42.66 10.97
N THR A 319 -36.25 -42.92 11.46
CA THR A 319 -37.04 -44.10 11.12
C THR A 319 -38.34 -43.70 10.46
N VAL A 320 -38.67 -44.36 9.34
CA VAL A 320 -40.00 -44.32 8.73
C VAL A 320 -40.57 -45.72 8.78
N GLN A 321 -41.66 -45.88 9.53
CA GLN A 321 -42.41 -47.13 9.63
C GLN A 321 -43.83 -46.90 9.12
N VAL A 322 -44.34 -47.86 8.36
CA VAL A 322 -45.66 -47.79 7.76
C VAL A 322 -46.50 -48.93 8.28
N TYR A 323 -47.69 -48.62 8.79
CA TYR A 323 -48.62 -49.57 9.37
C TYR A 323 -49.89 -49.70 8.51
N ASP A 324 -50.40 -50.92 8.43
CA ASP A 324 -51.73 -51.23 7.94
C ASP A 324 -52.57 -51.65 9.15
N GLY A 325 -53.40 -50.73 9.65
CA GLY A 325 -54.08 -50.85 10.93
C GLY A 325 -53.11 -51.06 12.09
N ARG A 326 -53.17 -52.22 12.76
CA ARG A 326 -52.31 -52.53 13.92
C ARG A 326 -51.03 -53.28 13.57
N THR A 327 -50.80 -53.58 12.28
CA THR A 327 -49.68 -54.40 11.84
C THR A 327 -48.66 -53.57 11.07
N SER A 328 -47.37 -53.73 11.40
CA SER A 328 -46.29 -53.14 10.61
C SER A 328 -46.32 -53.74 9.20
N TYR A 329 -46.46 -52.89 8.19
CA TYR A 329 -46.59 -53.28 6.79
C TYR A 329 -45.26 -53.21 6.05
N THR A 330 -44.56 -52.07 6.16
CA THR A 330 -43.23 -51.84 5.58
C THR A 330 -42.47 -50.80 6.40
N ALA A 331 -41.20 -50.62 6.08
CA ALA A 331 -40.36 -49.56 6.62
C ALA A 331 -39.46 -49.00 5.50
N ALA A 332 -38.80 -47.88 5.79
CA ALA A 332 -37.73 -47.35 4.96
C ALA A 332 -36.71 -48.44 4.63
N ALA A 333 -36.46 -48.66 3.34
CA ALA A 333 -35.36 -49.47 2.82
C ALA A 333 -34.10 -48.63 2.63
N SER A 334 -34.28 -47.39 2.17
CA SER A 334 -33.20 -46.43 1.92
C SER A 334 -33.77 -45.02 1.88
N PHE A 335 -32.92 -44.05 2.17
CA PHE A 335 -33.17 -42.62 2.03
C PHE A 335 -32.37 -42.13 0.83
N ALA A 336 -32.99 -41.35 -0.05
CA ALA A 336 -32.28 -40.53 -1.01
C ALA A 336 -31.70 -39.31 -0.28
N GLU A 337 -30.53 -38.85 -0.74
CA GLU A 337 -29.85 -37.59 -0.41
C GLU A 337 -30.27 -36.93 0.92
N LEU A 338 -29.55 -37.25 2.01
CA LEU A 338 -29.63 -36.49 3.26
C LEU A 338 -28.92 -35.13 3.09
N GLY A 339 -29.31 -34.16 3.90
CA GLY A 339 -28.79 -32.79 3.88
C GLY A 339 -29.68 -31.77 3.18
N SER A 340 -30.94 -32.12 2.90
CA SER A 340 -31.99 -31.23 2.38
C SER A 340 -33.18 -31.24 3.33
N GLU A 341 -34.04 -30.23 3.23
CA GLU A 341 -35.36 -30.17 3.87
C GLU A 341 -36.29 -31.26 3.31
N THR A 342 -36.10 -31.67 2.06
CA THR A 342 -36.93 -32.69 1.43
C THR A 342 -36.16 -34.01 1.28
N ILE A 343 -36.71 -35.09 1.83
CA ILE A 343 -36.10 -36.42 1.79
C ILE A 343 -37.03 -37.39 1.09
N VAL A 344 -36.56 -38.00 0.00
CA VAL A 344 -37.26 -39.10 -0.67
C VAL A 344 -36.88 -40.44 -0.03
N VAL A 345 -37.88 -41.15 0.48
CA VAL A 345 -37.73 -42.44 1.16
C VAL A 345 -38.25 -43.55 0.27
N ARG A 346 -37.41 -44.56 0.04
CA ARG A 346 -37.83 -45.80 -0.62
C ARG A 346 -38.30 -46.80 0.42
N LEU A 347 -39.50 -47.33 0.26
CA LEU A 347 -40.06 -48.37 1.10
C LEU A 347 -39.56 -49.77 0.71
N SER A 348 -39.42 -50.66 1.68
CA SER A 348 -38.99 -52.05 1.46
C SER A 348 -40.00 -52.89 0.68
N LYS A 349 -41.27 -52.49 0.72
CA LYS A 349 -42.41 -53.12 0.07
C LYS A 349 -43.33 -52.03 -0.50
N ALA A 350 -43.81 -52.25 -1.71
CA ALA A 350 -44.76 -51.37 -2.37
C ALA A 350 -46.14 -51.40 -1.69
N LEU A 351 -46.77 -50.23 -1.56
CA LEU A 351 -48.12 -49.97 -1.11
C LEU A 351 -49.16 -50.49 -2.13
N LEU A 352 -50.32 -50.90 -1.65
CA LEU A 352 -51.42 -51.39 -2.47
C LEU A 352 -52.43 -50.28 -2.77
N ASN A 353 -52.94 -50.28 -4.00
CA ASN A 353 -53.82 -49.24 -4.49
C ASN A 353 -55.17 -49.22 -3.74
N ASN A 354 -55.62 -48.02 -3.38
CA ASN A 354 -56.81 -47.69 -2.58
C ASN A 354 -56.77 -48.10 -1.11
N ASP A 355 -55.61 -48.48 -0.59
CA ASP A 355 -55.43 -48.73 0.85
C ASP A 355 -54.94 -47.46 1.57
N THR A 356 -55.28 -47.34 2.86
CA THR A 356 -54.81 -46.28 3.76
C THR A 356 -53.78 -46.85 4.72
N TYR A 357 -52.67 -46.13 4.87
CA TYR A 357 -51.55 -46.53 5.70
C TYR A 357 -51.18 -45.41 6.68
N GLU A 358 -50.86 -45.79 7.91
CA GLU A 358 -50.35 -44.88 8.94
C GLU A 358 -48.82 -44.81 8.81
N PHE A 359 -48.29 -43.64 8.47
CA PHE A 359 -46.86 -43.35 8.46
C PHE A 359 -46.44 -42.85 9.83
N ARG A 360 -45.39 -43.45 10.39
CA ARG A 360 -44.77 -43.02 11.64
C ARG A 360 -43.32 -42.64 11.38
N ILE A 361 -43.02 -41.35 11.53
CA ILE A 361 -41.75 -40.72 11.20
C ILE A 361 -41.14 -40.23 12.51
N ARG A 362 -39.94 -40.70 12.85
CA ARG A 362 -39.31 -40.42 14.15
C ARG A 362 -37.80 -40.32 14.07
N ASN A 363 -37.19 -39.63 15.04
CA ASN A 363 -35.75 -39.64 15.32
C ASN A 363 -34.85 -39.19 14.15
N PHE A 364 -35.34 -38.35 13.24
CA PHE A 364 -34.43 -37.65 12.33
C PHE A 364 -33.63 -36.63 13.11
N ARG A 365 -32.44 -36.28 12.64
CA ARG A 365 -31.63 -35.23 13.27
C ARG A 365 -31.08 -34.26 12.25
N ASP A 366 -31.18 -32.99 12.56
CA ASP A 366 -30.58 -31.88 11.83
C ASP A 366 -29.05 -31.79 12.06
N TYR A 367 -28.49 -30.64 11.71
CA TYR A 367 -27.08 -30.35 11.79
C TYR A 367 -26.58 -29.90 13.17
N ALA A 368 -27.44 -29.32 14.02
CA ALA A 368 -27.18 -29.08 15.45
C ALA A 368 -27.28 -30.37 16.30
N GLY A 369 -27.95 -31.40 15.77
CA GLY A 369 -28.17 -32.68 16.41
C GLY A 369 -29.48 -32.73 17.21
N ASN A 370 -30.40 -31.79 16.99
CA ASN A 370 -31.73 -31.83 17.58
C ASN A 370 -32.52 -33.00 16.97
N TYR A 371 -33.56 -33.46 17.66
CA TYR A 371 -34.35 -34.61 17.20
C TYR A 371 -35.65 -34.11 16.61
N SER A 372 -36.03 -34.67 15.47
CA SER A 372 -37.32 -34.34 14.87
C SER A 372 -38.46 -34.72 15.82
N GLU A 373 -39.49 -33.87 15.86
CA GLU A 373 -40.73 -34.22 16.52
C GLU A 373 -41.32 -35.51 15.90
N ASP A 374 -41.92 -36.36 16.74
CA ASP A 374 -42.61 -37.58 16.27
C ASP A 374 -43.82 -37.18 15.43
N HIS A 375 -43.87 -37.61 14.17
CA HIS A 375 -45.00 -37.35 13.26
C HIS A 375 -45.73 -38.64 12.90
N GLU A 376 -47.05 -38.60 12.94
CA GLU A 376 -47.92 -39.69 12.51
C GLU A 376 -49.02 -39.18 11.58
N GLU A 377 -49.17 -39.79 10.41
CA GLU A 377 -50.16 -39.37 9.41
C GLU A 377 -50.71 -40.54 8.60
N ASP A 378 -52.03 -40.52 8.37
CA ASP A 378 -52.72 -41.50 7.53
C ASP A 378 -52.76 -41.06 6.07
N LEU A 379 -52.06 -41.77 5.19
CA LEU A 379 -52.06 -41.51 3.76
C LEU A 379 -52.76 -42.64 2.99
N THR A 380 -53.66 -42.26 2.08
CA THR A 380 -54.31 -43.22 1.18
C THR A 380 -53.55 -43.29 -0.14
N PHE A 381 -52.95 -44.45 -0.45
CA PHE A 381 -52.28 -44.64 -1.73
C PHE A 381 -53.31 -44.84 -2.85
N LYS A 382 -53.32 -43.92 -3.83
CA LYS A 382 -54.14 -44.04 -5.04
C LYS A 382 -53.26 -43.94 -6.27
N ALA A 383 -53.25 -45.00 -7.08
CA ALA A 383 -52.52 -45.03 -8.33
C ALA A 383 -53.03 -43.92 -9.28
N SER A 384 -52.10 -43.11 -9.79
CA SER A 384 -52.41 -42.06 -10.76
C SER A 384 -52.40 -42.62 -12.18
N ALA A 385 -53.47 -42.35 -12.95
CA ALA A 385 -53.60 -42.76 -14.35
C ALA A 385 -53.36 -41.62 -15.36
N SER A 386 -52.96 -40.42 -14.90
CA SER A 386 -52.62 -39.31 -15.78
C SER A 386 -51.22 -39.48 -16.34
N ASP A 387 -50.96 -38.99 -17.56
CA ASP A 387 -49.59 -38.92 -18.07
C ASP A 387 -48.81 -37.80 -17.34
N PRO A 388 -47.49 -37.97 -17.11
CA PRO A 388 -46.66 -36.85 -16.66
C PRO A 388 -46.69 -35.72 -17.70
N THR A 389 -46.59 -34.49 -17.24
CA THR A 389 -46.46 -33.27 -18.06
C THR A 389 -45.18 -32.55 -17.68
N ALA A 390 -44.70 -31.64 -18.52
CA ALA A 390 -43.52 -30.83 -18.20
C ALA A 390 -43.83 -29.33 -18.36
N LYS A 391 -43.11 -28.51 -17.60
CA LYS A 391 -43.10 -27.05 -17.63
C LYS A 391 -41.65 -26.58 -17.71
N ILE A 392 -41.41 -25.53 -18.48
CA ILE A 392 -40.11 -24.87 -18.49
C ILE A 392 -40.16 -23.75 -17.44
N LEU A 393 -39.29 -23.84 -16.44
CA LEU A 393 -39.17 -22.84 -15.39
C LEU A 393 -38.27 -21.69 -15.84
N LYS A 394 -37.12 -22.01 -16.44
CA LYS A 394 -36.15 -21.03 -16.97
C LYS A 394 -35.51 -21.51 -18.26
N ALA A 395 -35.14 -20.58 -19.14
CA ALA A 395 -34.37 -20.87 -20.35
C ALA A 395 -33.35 -19.77 -20.62
N THR A 396 -32.10 -20.16 -20.80
CA THR A 396 -30.96 -19.28 -21.05
C THR A 396 -30.31 -19.67 -22.37
N GLN A 397 -29.26 -18.97 -22.79
CA GLN A 397 -28.54 -19.40 -24.00
C GLN A 397 -27.84 -20.76 -23.81
N THR A 398 -27.57 -21.19 -22.58
CA THR A 398 -26.76 -22.38 -22.28
C THR A 398 -27.57 -23.55 -21.73
N TYR A 399 -28.70 -23.33 -21.07
CA TYR A 399 -29.51 -24.40 -20.49
C TYR A 399 -31.00 -24.08 -20.37
N VAL A 400 -31.76 -25.09 -19.97
CA VAL A 400 -33.19 -25.00 -19.65
C VAL A 400 -33.48 -25.76 -18.37
N HIS A 401 -34.22 -25.16 -17.44
CA HIS A 401 -34.72 -25.80 -16.23
C HIS A 401 -36.14 -26.30 -16.46
N VAL A 402 -36.34 -27.61 -16.27
CA VAL A 402 -37.57 -28.32 -16.59
C VAL A 402 -38.12 -28.98 -15.34
N GLU A 403 -39.39 -28.68 -15.04
CA GLU A 403 -40.18 -29.33 -14.00
C GLU A 403 -41.15 -30.32 -14.66
N PHE A 404 -41.23 -31.53 -14.13
CA PHE A 404 -42.22 -32.55 -14.46
C PHE A 404 -43.29 -32.58 -13.38
N SER A 405 -44.56 -32.77 -13.77
CA SER A 405 -45.68 -32.83 -12.82
C SER A 405 -45.69 -34.08 -11.93
N LYS A 406 -44.73 -34.99 -12.11
CA LYS A 406 -44.57 -36.25 -11.40
C LYS A 406 -43.09 -36.63 -11.34
N LEU A 407 -42.72 -37.41 -10.32
CA LEU A 407 -41.44 -38.09 -10.28
C LEU A 407 -41.31 -39.07 -11.46
N VAL A 408 -40.31 -38.87 -12.30
CA VAL A 408 -40.09 -39.63 -13.54
C VAL A 408 -38.69 -40.24 -13.61
N SER A 409 -38.53 -41.21 -14.51
CA SER A 409 -37.26 -41.84 -14.88
C SER A 409 -37.17 -42.05 -16.38
N GLY A 410 -36.08 -42.65 -16.86
CA GLY A 410 -35.86 -42.93 -18.27
C GLY A 410 -35.31 -41.74 -19.07
N ILE A 411 -35.01 -40.63 -18.39
CA ILE A 411 -34.52 -39.40 -19.02
C ILE A 411 -33.14 -39.63 -19.68
N THR A 412 -33.00 -39.12 -20.90
CA THR A 412 -31.76 -39.06 -21.67
C THR A 412 -31.66 -37.68 -22.31
N LYS A 413 -30.45 -37.21 -22.62
CA LYS A 413 -30.25 -35.91 -23.29
C LYS A 413 -30.94 -35.83 -24.66
N GLU A 414 -31.11 -36.96 -25.34
CA GLU A 414 -31.76 -37.08 -26.64
C GLU A 414 -33.27 -36.77 -26.63
N HIS A 415 -33.89 -36.75 -25.44
CA HIS A 415 -35.24 -36.23 -25.28
C HIS A 415 -35.31 -34.74 -25.60
N PHE A 416 -34.25 -33.97 -25.34
CA PHE A 416 -34.27 -32.52 -25.36
C PHE A 416 -33.53 -31.97 -26.59
N TYR A 417 -34.20 -31.08 -27.33
CA TYR A 417 -33.61 -30.36 -28.46
C TYR A 417 -34.30 -29.01 -28.66
N HIS A 418 -33.63 -28.10 -29.36
CA HIS A 418 -34.20 -26.80 -29.72
C HIS A 418 -33.99 -26.50 -31.20
N THR A 419 -34.89 -25.75 -31.85
CA THR A 419 -34.78 -25.29 -33.26
C THR A 419 -34.76 -26.39 -34.35
N SER A 420 -33.99 -27.48 -34.22
CA SER A 420 -33.98 -28.64 -35.10
C SER A 420 -33.54 -29.90 -34.35
N THR A 421 -33.91 -31.09 -34.84
CA THR A 421 -33.62 -32.37 -34.16
C THR A 421 -32.13 -32.73 -34.04
N ALA A 422 -31.24 -32.00 -34.75
CA ALA A 422 -29.79 -32.16 -34.63
C ALA A 422 -29.19 -31.35 -33.44
N LYS A 423 -29.94 -30.39 -32.90
CA LYS A 423 -29.52 -29.48 -31.82
C LYS A 423 -29.91 -30.08 -30.46
N VAL A 424 -29.40 -31.28 -30.21
CA VAL A 424 -29.66 -32.05 -28.99
C VAL A 424 -28.88 -31.46 -27.81
N ALA A 425 -29.42 -31.59 -26.60
CA ALA A 425 -28.72 -31.24 -25.37
C ALA A 425 -27.36 -31.95 -25.22
N LEU A 426 -26.42 -31.29 -24.56
CA LEU A 426 -25.13 -31.86 -24.17
C LEU A 426 -25.28 -32.86 -23.02
N GLY A 427 -26.14 -32.55 -22.05
CA GLY A 427 -26.35 -33.32 -20.85
C GLY A 427 -27.61 -32.90 -20.10
N VAL A 428 -28.00 -33.71 -19.11
CA VAL A 428 -29.14 -33.47 -18.23
C VAL A 428 -28.69 -33.74 -16.81
N TYR A 429 -29.02 -32.85 -15.89
CA TYR A 429 -28.50 -32.83 -14.52
C TYR A 429 -29.64 -32.64 -13.52
N SER A 430 -29.47 -33.14 -12.30
CA SER A 430 -30.47 -33.04 -11.22
C SER A 430 -30.29 -31.80 -10.34
N ASN A 431 -29.28 -30.97 -10.61
CA ASN A 431 -28.98 -29.79 -9.80
C ASN A 431 -28.53 -28.60 -10.66
N ALA A 432 -28.75 -27.37 -10.17
CA ALA A 432 -28.47 -26.12 -10.89
C ALA A 432 -27.00 -25.97 -11.31
N ALA A 433 -26.07 -26.39 -10.45
CA ALA A 433 -24.63 -26.39 -10.75
C ALA A 433 -24.23 -27.37 -11.87
N MET A 434 -25.16 -28.21 -12.35
CA MET A 434 -24.96 -29.19 -13.41
C MET A 434 -23.77 -30.14 -13.17
N THR A 435 -23.61 -30.58 -11.92
CA THR A 435 -22.54 -31.49 -11.50
C THR A 435 -23.01 -32.94 -11.40
N THR A 436 -24.30 -33.17 -11.16
CA THR A 436 -24.89 -34.50 -10.96
C THR A 436 -25.70 -34.91 -12.18
N ALA A 437 -25.12 -35.76 -13.04
CA ALA A 437 -25.76 -36.19 -14.28
C ALA A 437 -26.93 -37.14 -14.04
N VAL A 438 -28.04 -36.93 -14.75
CA VAL A 438 -29.23 -37.79 -14.74
C VAL A 438 -29.01 -38.98 -15.67
N SER A 439 -29.30 -40.17 -15.16
CA SER A 439 -29.31 -41.43 -15.91
C SER A 439 -30.73 -41.92 -16.14
N THR A 440 -30.90 -42.95 -16.98
CA THR A 440 -32.21 -43.56 -17.23
C THR A 440 -32.86 -44.19 -15.99
N THR A 441 -32.07 -44.49 -14.95
CA THR A 441 -32.58 -45.04 -13.68
C THR A 441 -32.78 -43.99 -12.60
N THR A 442 -32.26 -42.78 -12.80
CA THR A 442 -32.41 -41.68 -11.85
C THR A 442 -33.88 -41.25 -11.79
N LYS A 443 -34.37 -40.98 -10.60
CA LYS A 443 -35.74 -40.54 -10.31
C LYS A 443 -35.69 -39.06 -9.97
N VAL A 444 -36.37 -38.24 -10.76
CA VAL A 444 -36.37 -36.78 -10.63
C VAL A 444 -37.71 -36.25 -11.11
N ASP A 445 -38.18 -35.18 -10.50
CA ASP A 445 -39.25 -34.31 -11.00
C ASP A 445 -38.70 -33.02 -11.59
N GLU A 446 -37.47 -32.63 -11.27
CA GLU A 446 -36.78 -31.49 -11.91
C GLU A 446 -35.46 -31.86 -12.58
N VAL A 447 -35.16 -31.20 -13.70
CA VAL A 447 -33.88 -31.34 -14.40
C VAL A 447 -33.37 -30.05 -15.02
N TYR A 448 -32.05 -29.90 -15.01
CA TYR A 448 -31.31 -28.87 -15.73
C TYR A 448 -30.72 -29.47 -17.01
N VAL A 449 -31.17 -28.97 -18.15
CA VAL A 449 -30.84 -29.48 -19.48
C VAL A 449 -29.81 -28.56 -20.13
N LYS A 450 -28.55 -28.98 -20.18
CA LYS A 450 -27.45 -28.19 -20.74
C LYS A 450 -27.41 -28.32 -22.27
N PHE A 451 -27.47 -27.20 -22.98
CA PHE A 451 -27.40 -27.13 -24.44
C PHE A 451 -26.06 -26.61 -24.96
N ALA A 452 -25.42 -25.71 -24.23
CA ALA A 452 -24.10 -25.18 -24.58
C ALA A 452 -23.22 -24.92 -23.36
N ASP A 453 -21.92 -24.80 -23.61
CA ASP A 453 -20.91 -24.44 -22.62
C ASP A 453 -19.88 -23.50 -23.24
N ALA A 454 -19.66 -22.32 -22.64
CA ALA A 454 -18.68 -21.32 -23.08
C ALA A 454 -17.49 -21.16 -22.12
N SER A 455 -17.45 -21.91 -21.01
CA SER A 455 -16.47 -21.73 -19.93
C SER A 455 -15.01 -21.99 -20.34
N GLY A 456 -14.77 -22.71 -21.46
CA GLY A 456 -13.44 -23.00 -21.99
C GLY A 456 -12.92 -22.08 -23.10
N GLY A 457 -13.58 -20.94 -23.37
CA GLY A 457 -13.20 -20.01 -24.45
C GLY A 457 -13.53 -20.51 -25.87
N THR A 458 -14.03 -21.74 -26.02
CA THR A 458 -14.66 -22.25 -27.23
C THR A 458 -16.06 -22.74 -26.84
N ILE A 459 -17.08 -22.29 -27.58
CA ILE A 459 -18.45 -22.75 -27.35
C ILE A 459 -18.55 -24.21 -27.76
N VAL A 460 -18.91 -25.07 -26.82
CA VAL A 460 -19.28 -26.46 -27.06
C VAL A 460 -20.79 -26.59 -27.06
N GLY A 461 -21.35 -27.40 -27.95
CA GLY A 461 -22.80 -27.62 -28.05
C GLY A 461 -23.51 -26.58 -28.91
N ASN A 462 -24.77 -26.34 -28.61
CA ASN A 462 -25.67 -25.54 -29.41
C ASN A 462 -26.43 -24.56 -28.52
N PRO A 463 -26.03 -23.29 -28.44
CA PRO A 463 -26.72 -22.35 -27.59
C PRO A 463 -28.13 -22.05 -28.14
N LEU A 464 -29.07 -21.77 -27.24
CA LEU A 464 -30.38 -21.28 -27.64
C LEU A 464 -30.23 -19.89 -28.30
N PRO A 465 -31.01 -19.61 -29.36
CA PRO A 465 -31.03 -18.28 -29.96
C PRO A 465 -31.65 -17.28 -28.97
N SER A 466 -31.12 -16.05 -28.94
CA SER A 466 -31.73 -14.96 -28.20
C SER A 466 -33.06 -14.52 -28.84
N GLY A 467 -33.95 -13.94 -28.03
CA GLY A 467 -35.34 -13.68 -28.38
C GLY A 467 -36.22 -14.90 -28.14
N THR A 468 -37.22 -15.10 -29.00
CA THR A 468 -38.14 -16.24 -28.87
C THR A 468 -37.52 -17.53 -29.41
N ALA A 469 -37.41 -18.54 -28.55
CA ALA A 469 -36.97 -19.89 -28.90
C ALA A 469 -38.06 -20.94 -28.60
N THR A 470 -37.92 -22.13 -29.18
CA THR A 470 -38.80 -23.27 -28.88
C THR A 470 -37.98 -24.47 -28.44
N ILE A 471 -38.33 -25.00 -27.26
CA ILE A 471 -37.76 -26.21 -26.68
C ILE A 471 -38.69 -27.37 -26.93
N TYR A 472 -38.13 -28.50 -27.31
CA TYR A 472 -38.88 -29.72 -27.56
C TYR A 472 -38.40 -30.81 -26.62
N ILE A 473 -39.35 -31.51 -26.02
CA ILE A 473 -39.12 -32.71 -25.23
C ILE A 473 -39.81 -33.86 -25.97
N LYS A 474 -39.06 -34.87 -26.43
CA LYS A 474 -39.60 -36.02 -27.17
C LYS A 474 -40.16 -37.07 -26.21
N GLU A 475 -41.11 -37.86 -26.71
CA GLU A 475 -41.54 -39.10 -26.06
C GLU A 475 -40.39 -40.13 -25.97
N LEU A 476 -39.57 -40.23 -27.03
CA LEU A 476 -38.52 -41.24 -27.16
C LEU A 476 -37.12 -40.60 -27.20
N GLY A 477 -36.26 -41.10 -26.31
CA GLY A 477 -34.86 -40.71 -26.20
C GLY A 477 -33.90 -41.73 -26.82
N ALA A 478 -32.67 -41.79 -26.30
CA ALA A 478 -31.69 -42.77 -26.76
C ALA A 478 -32.19 -44.21 -26.54
N SER A 479 -31.93 -45.10 -27.51
CA SER A 479 -32.35 -46.50 -27.47
C SER A 479 -33.87 -46.70 -27.22
N ASN A 480 -34.71 -45.75 -27.63
CA ASN A 480 -36.16 -45.74 -27.40
C ASN A 480 -36.55 -45.70 -25.91
N ALA A 481 -35.71 -45.14 -25.03
CA ALA A 481 -36.09 -44.86 -23.66
C ALA A 481 -37.30 -43.91 -23.62
N LYS A 482 -38.23 -44.15 -22.69
CA LYS A 482 -39.40 -43.30 -22.43
C LYS A 482 -39.22 -42.61 -21.09
N ILE A 483 -39.64 -41.36 -21.00
CA ILE A 483 -39.83 -40.70 -19.71
C ILE A 483 -41.09 -41.28 -19.06
N VAL A 484 -40.93 -41.97 -17.92
CA VAL A 484 -41.98 -42.76 -17.28
C VAL A 484 -42.09 -42.43 -15.80
N ASP A 485 -43.31 -42.27 -15.30
CA ASP A 485 -43.59 -42.06 -13.88
C ASP A 485 -43.54 -43.39 -13.09
N GLU A 486 -43.70 -43.33 -11.76
CA GLU A 486 -43.74 -44.51 -10.90
C GLU A 486 -44.98 -45.41 -11.11
N TYR A 487 -45.96 -44.94 -11.88
CA TYR A 487 -47.21 -45.65 -12.20
C TYR A 487 -47.17 -46.33 -13.57
N GLY A 488 -46.10 -46.10 -14.34
CA GLY A 488 -45.94 -46.65 -15.70
C GLY A 488 -46.56 -45.78 -16.81
N ASN A 489 -47.06 -44.58 -16.50
CA ASN A 489 -47.55 -43.64 -17.51
C ASN A 489 -46.36 -42.92 -18.16
N TYR A 490 -46.49 -42.58 -19.45
CA TYR A 490 -45.39 -42.05 -20.25
C TYR A 490 -45.63 -40.60 -20.63
N TYR A 491 -44.57 -39.79 -20.59
CA TYR A 491 -44.62 -38.43 -21.13
C TYR A 491 -44.81 -38.46 -22.65
N LEU A 492 -45.87 -37.83 -23.15
CA LEU A 492 -46.26 -37.90 -24.57
C LEU A 492 -45.50 -36.92 -25.49
N GLY A 493 -44.49 -36.23 -24.98
CA GLY A 493 -43.78 -35.19 -25.71
C GLY A 493 -44.45 -33.81 -25.63
N GLY A 494 -43.69 -32.77 -25.93
CA GLY A 494 -44.18 -31.39 -25.89
C GLY A 494 -43.26 -30.38 -26.57
N SER A 495 -43.80 -29.19 -26.83
CA SER A 495 -43.06 -28.04 -27.35
C SER A 495 -43.39 -26.79 -26.53
N TYR A 496 -42.37 -26.03 -26.17
CA TYR A 496 -42.45 -24.93 -25.21
C TYR A 496 -41.81 -23.68 -25.79
N SER A 497 -42.59 -22.59 -25.89
CA SER A 497 -42.07 -21.29 -26.31
C SER A 497 -41.45 -20.59 -25.12
N VAL A 498 -40.19 -20.15 -25.27
CA VAL A 498 -39.41 -19.48 -24.22
C VAL A 498 -38.84 -18.17 -24.77
N SER A 499 -38.59 -17.22 -23.87
CA SER A 499 -37.87 -15.98 -24.19
C SER A 499 -36.47 -16.09 -23.59
N VAL A 500 -35.45 -15.94 -24.42
CA VAL A 500 -34.04 -16.07 -24.02
C VAL A 500 -33.36 -14.72 -24.23
N THR A 501 -32.83 -14.13 -23.17
CA THR A 501 -32.01 -12.92 -23.24
C THR A 501 -30.56 -13.30 -23.50
N ALA A 502 -29.83 -12.44 -24.22
CA ALA A 502 -28.38 -12.54 -24.33
C ALA A 502 -27.78 -11.49 -23.41
N ASP A 503 -26.69 -11.83 -22.74
CA ASP A 503 -25.92 -10.84 -22.00
C ASP A 503 -25.18 -9.92 -22.99
N THR A 504 -25.48 -8.63 -22.88
CA THR A 504 -24.90 -7.57 -23.73
C THR A 504 -24.18 -6.51 -22.91
N THR A 505 -24.05 -6.71 -21.60
CA THR A 505 -23.40 -5.73 -20.74
C THR A 505 -21.91 -5.96 -20.72
N LYS A 506 -21.14 -4.88 -20.75
CA LYS A 506 -19.68 -4.97 -20.64
C LYS A 506 -19.27 -5.07 -19.18
N PRO A 507 -18.27 -5.90 -18.85
CA PRO A 507 -17.66 -5.86 -17.53
C PRO A 507 -16.98 -4.50 -17.28
N THR A 508 -17.00 -4.05 -16.02
CA THR A 508 -16.35 -2.82 -15.56
C THR A 508 -15.46 -3.09 -14.35
N VAL A 509 -14.47 -2.22 -14.08
CA VAL A 509 -13.62 -2.32 -12.87
C VAL A 509 -14.32 -1.60 -11.73
N THR A 510 -14.80 -2.36 -10.74
CA THR A 510 -15.46 -1.83 -9.54
C THR A 510 -14.44 -1.46 -8.45
N LYS A 511 -13.27 -2.11 -8.46
CA LYS A 511 -12.18 -1.78 -7.53
C LYS A 511 -10.82 -1.94 -8.16
N LEU A 512 -9.95 -0.98 -7.88
CA LEU A 512 -8.52 -1.06 -8.13
C LEU A 512 -7.78 -0.27 -7.05
N SER A 513 -6.98 -0.98 -6.25
CA SER A 513 -6.23 -0.42 -5.11
C SER A 513 -4.98 -1.22 -4.80
N VAL A 514 -3.99 -0.60 -4.14
CA VAL A 514 -2.87 -1.32 -3.53
C VAL A 514 -3.39 -2.04 -2.28
N SER A 515 -3.23 -3.37 -2.21
CA SER A 515 -3.64 -4.18 -1.06
C SER A 515 -2.50 -4.44 -0.07
N SER A 516 -1.25 -4.47 -0.55
CA SER A 516 -0.04 -4.51 0.29
C SER A 516 1.17 -4.12 -0.53
N SER A 517 2.22 -3.61 0.12
CA SER A 517 3.50 -3.28 -0.51
C SER A 517 4.66 -3.61 0.43
N SER A 518 5.80 -3.94 -0.17
CA SER A 518 7.11 -4.07 0.45
C SER A 518 8.19 -3.68 -0.55
N SER A 519 9.45 -3.62 -0.12
CA SER A 519 10.59 -3.32 -0.99
C SER A 519 10.78 -4.32 -2.15
N THR A 520 10.18 -5.51 -2.08
CA THR A 520 10.32 -6.57 -3.09
C THR A 520 9.04 -6.85 -3.88
N SER A 521 7.86 -6.42 -3.40
CA SER A 521 6.57 -6.82 -3.96
C SER A 521 5.48 -5.81 -3.66
N THR A 522 4.64 -5.48 -4.65
CA THR A 522 3.40 -4.71 -4.46
C THR A 522 2.22 -5.50 -4.98
N LYS A 523 1.20 -5.74 -4.15
CA LYS A 523 -0.03 -6.42 -4.55
C LYS A 523 -1.14 -5.41 -4.81
N LEU A 524 -1.83 -5.57 -5.93
CA LEU A 524 -3.03 -4.81 -6.28
C LEU A 524 -4.26 -5.70 -6.09
N ALA A 525 -5.29 -5.19 -5.43
CA ALA A 525 -6.63 -5.79 -5.43
C ALA A 525 -7.44 -5.21 -6.59
N ILE A 526 -8.05 -6.11 -7.36
CA ILE A 526 -8.83 -5.80 -8.57
C ILE A 526 -10.17 -6.52 -8.44
N GLU A 527 -11.26 -5.79 -8.60
CA GLU A 527 -12.61 -6.36 -8.62
C GLU A 527 -13.36 -5.85 -9.86
N PHE A 528 -14.14 -6.73 -10.48
CA PHE A 528 -14.96 -6.45 -11.65
C PHE A 528 -16.46 -6.50 -11.29
N SER A 529 -17.30 -5.92 -12.15
CA SER A 529 -18.77 -5.92 -11.99
C SER A 529 -19.42 -7.30 -12.17
N GLU A 530 -18.69 -8.25 -12.74
CA GLU A 530 -19.14 -9.60 -13.07
C GLU A 530 -17.92 -10.51 -13.28
N SER A 531 -18.18 -11.82 -13.47
CA SER A 531 -17.11 -12.79 -13.73
C SER A 531 -16.45 -12.58 -15.10
N VAL A 532 -15.11 -12.56 -15.12
CA VAL A 532 -14.32 -12.25 -16.31
C VAL A 532 -13.14 -13.20 -16.52
N LYS A 533 -12.62 -13.23 -17.75
CA LYS A 533 -11.30 -13.79 -18.09
C LYS A 533 -10.24 -12.72 -17.92
N PHE A 534 -9.48 -12.78 -16.82
CA PHE A 534 -8.44 -11.81 -16.52
C PHE A 534 -7.09 -12.46 -16.21
N SER A 535 -6.03 -11.95 -16.84
CA SER A 535 -4.66 -12.45 -16.70
C SER A 535 -3.62 -11.32 -16.81
N GLY A 536 -2.33 -11.66 -16.69
CA GLY A 536 -1.24 -10.70 -16.82
C GLY A 536 -1.20 -9.95 -18.17
N THR A 537 -1.79 -10.49 -19.24
CA THR A 537 -1.85 -9.81 -20.55
C THR A 537 -2.89 -8.70 -20.61
N ASN A 538 -3.80 -8.67 -19.64
CA ASN A 538 -4.90 -7.70 -19.56
C ASN A 538 -4.54 -6.46 -18.74
N ILE A 539 -3.37 -6.44 -18.11
CA ILE A 539 -2.93 -5.37 -17.22
C ILE A 539 -1.56 -4.84 -17.64
N GLU A 540 -1.45 -3.51 -17.69
CA GLU A 540 -0.17 -2.82 -17.83
C GLU A 540 0.04 -1.87 -16.65
N VAL A 541 1.25 -1.86 -16.10
CA VAL A 541 1.65 -0.94 -15.04
C VAL A 541 2.80 -0.08 -15.54
N ARG A 542 2.62 1.24 -15.48
CA ARG A 542 3.52 2.26 -16.02
C ARG A 542 3.81 3.33 -14.97
N ASN A 543 4.82 4.15 -15.22
CA ASN A 543 4.97 5.40 -14.49
C ASN A 543 3.79 6.33 -14.82
N THR A 544 3.61 7.38 -14.01
CA THR A 544 2.51 8.36 -14.19
C THR A 544 2.60 9.15 -15.49
N ASP A 545 3.78 9.23 -16.10
CA ASP A 545 4.07 9.86 -17.39
C ASP A 545 3.91 8.90 -18.60
N ASP A 546 3.27 7.75 -18.40
CA ASP A 546 3.08 6.66 -19.38
C ASP A 546 4.36 5.94 -19.83
N SER A 547 5.53 6.25 -19.25
CA SER A 547 6.77 5.53 -19.53
C SER A 547 6.77 4.12 -18.91
N VAL A 548 7.44 3.18 -19.58
CA VAL A 548 7.54 1.77 -19.15
C VAL A 548 8.43 1.67 -17.91
N ILE A 549 8.01 0.88 -16.93
CA ILE A 549 8.83 0.53 -15.76
C ILE A 549 9.70 -0.67 -16.12
N THR A 550 10.96 -0.43 -16.49
CA THR A 550 11.92 -1.49 -16.84
C THR A 550 12.15 -2.45 -15.69
N GLY A 551 12.06 -3.76 -15.95
CA GLY A 551 12.30 -4.83 -14.97
C GLY A 551 11.08 -5.23 -14.13
N LEU A 552 9.93 -4.56 -14.31
CA LEU A 552 8.70 -4.89 -13.60
C LEU A 552 8.07 -6.19 -14.16
N SER A 553 7.71 -7.10 -13.26
CA SER A 553 6.99 -8.33 -13.56
C SER A 553 5.60 -8.31 -12.91
N VAL A 554 4.59 -8.80 -13.63
CA VAL A 554 3.20 -8.84 -13.20
C VAL A 554 2.67 -10.27 -13.24
N ALA A 555 2.25 -10.79 -12.09
CA ALA A 555 1.58 -12.08 -11.98
C ALA A 555 0.16 -11.89 -11.45
N VAL A 556 -0.84 -12.42 -12.16
CA VAL A 556 -2.25 -12.31 -11.76
C VAL A 556 -2.74 -13.64 -11.20
N THR A 557 -3.41 -13.60 -10.06
CA THR A 557 -4.09 -14.74 -9.42
C THR A 557 -5.52 -14.35 -9.06
N GLY A 558 -6.45 -15.29 -9.09
CA GLY A 558 -7.86 -15.04 -8.81
C GLY A 558 -8.76 -15.76 -9.81
N SER A 559 -10.07 -15.61 -9.64
CA SER A 559 -11.09 -16.22 -10.50
C SER A 559 -12.41 -15.46 -10.34
N GLY A 560 -13.35 -15.71 -11.24
CA GLY A 560 -14.64 -15.02 -11.23
C GLY A 560 -14.43 -13.53 -11.47
N ASN A 561 -14.85 -12.70 -10.52
CA ASN A 561 -14.77 -11.25 -10.57
C ASN A 561 -13.68 -10.64 -9.66
N VAL A 562 -12.95 -11.43 -8.87
CA VAL A 562 -11.95 -10.93 -7.90
C VAL A 562 -10.55 -11.45 -8.24
N TYR A 563 -9.61 -10.51 -8.40
CA TYR A 563 -8.23 -10.79 -8.77
C TYR A 563 -7.23 -10.02 -7.92
N THR A 564 -6.03 -10.60 -7.79
CA THR A 564 -4.85 -9.95 -7.24
C THR A 564 -3.76 -9.92 -8.30
N ALA A 565 -3.22 -8.74 -8.58
CA ALA A 565 -2.01 -8.60 -9.40
C ALA A 565 -0.79 -8.38 -8.48
N ASN A 566 0.16 -9.31 -8.51
CA ASN A 566 1.41 -9.21 -7.78
C ASN A 566 2.51 -8.62 -8.68
N LEU A 567 2.98 -7.43 -8.31
CA LEU A 567 4.03 -6.69 -8.99
C LEU A 567 5.37 -6.95 -8.31
N THR A 568 6.37 -7.40 -9.06
CA THR A 568 7.71 -7.74 -8.53
C THR A 568 8.83 -7.27 -9.46
N GLY A 569 10.08 -7.33 -9.02
CA GLY A 569 11.26 -6.99 -9.83
C GLY A 569 11.70 -5.52 -9.72
N VAL A 570 10.83 -4.63 -9.25
CA VAL A 570 11.14 -3.21 -9.00
C VAL A 570 10.53 -2.79 -7.67
N ASN A 571 11.28 -2.07 -6.83
CA ASN A 571 10.72 -1.45 -5.64
C ASN A 571 9.82 -0.28 -6.04
N LEU A 572 8.54 -0.39 -5.70
CA LEU A 572 7.53 0.62 -5.98
C LEU A 572 7.13 1.42 -4.73
N THR A 573 7.66 1.12 -3.54
CA THR A 573 7.34 1.86 -2.30
C THR A 573 7.63 3.35 -2.46
N GLY A 574 6.72 4.19 -1.97
CA GLY A 574 6.80 5.65 -2.10
C GLY A 574 6.50 6.19 -3.51
N ARG A 575 6.27 5.34 -4.53
CA ARG A 575 6.04 5.78 -5.92
C ARG A 575 4.56 5.81 -6.27
N SER A 576 4.21 6.65 -7.24
CA SER A 576 2.92 6.57 -7.94
C SER A 576 3.06 5.77 -9.22
N ILE A 577 2.10 4.88 -9.49
CA ILE A 577 2.02 4.05 -10.68
C ILE A 577 0.69 4.26 -11.39
N LYS A 578 0.69 4.20 -12.72
CA LYS A 578 -0.52 4.19 -13.55
C LYS A 578 -0.81 2.76 -13.98
N VAL A 579 -2.00 2.28 -13.65
CA VAL A 579 -2.44 0.92 -13.98
C VAL A 579 -3.52 1.00 -15.05
N LEU A 580 -3.31 0.30 -16.17
CA LEU A 580 -4.22 0.19 -17.30
C LEU A 580 -4.74 -1.25 -17.40
N ILE A 581 -6.05 -1.43 -17.39
CA ILE A 581 -6.74 -2.71 -17.58
C ILE A 581 -7.48 -2.67 -18.91
N LYS A 582 -7.27 -3.68 -19.77
CA LYS A 582 -7.82 -3.74 -21.13
C LYS A 582 -8.08 -5.17 -21.61
N ASN A 583 -8.91 -5.27 -22.66
CA ASN A 583 -9.22 -6.53 -23.35
C ASN A 583 -9.72 -7.63 -22.40
N VAL A 584 -10.43 -7.25 -21.35
CA VAL A 584 -11.03 -8.17 -20.40
C VAL A 584 -12.37 -8.60 -20.96
N GLU A 585 -12.53 -9.89 -21.21
CA GLU A 585 -13.78 -10.50 -21.68
C GLU A 585 -14.57 -11.04 -20.49
N ASP A 586 -15.88 -10.91 -20.52
CA ASP A 586 -16.77 -11.67 -19.65
C ASP A 586 -16.89 -13.15 -20.07
N LEU A 587 -17.85 -13.85 -19.47
CA LEU A 587 -18.16 -15.26 -19.74
C LEU A 587 -19.41 -15.46 -20.62
N ALA A 588 -19.98 -14.40 -21.20
CA ALA A 588 -21.16 -14.50 -22.07
C ALA A 588 -20.88 -15.35 -23.32
N ILE A 589 -21.93 -15.91 -23.93
CA ILE A 589 -21.83 -16.70 -25.17
C ILE A 589 -21.15 -15.89 -26.28
N VAL A 590 -21.52 -14.61 -26.40
CA VAL A 590 -20.81 -13.63 -27.21
C VAL A 590 -20.09 -12.71 -26.22
N PRO A 591 -18.77 -12.88 -25.98
CA PRO A 591 -18.11 -12.18 -24.90
C PRO A 591 -18.16 -10.67 -25.09
N ASN A 592 -18.58 -9.94 -24.05
CA ASN A 592 -18.46 -8.49 -24.05
C ASN A 592 -17.10 -8.08 -23.52
N VAL A 593 -16.48 -7.09 -24.17
CA VAL A 593 -15.13 -6.63 -23.83
C VAL A 593 -15.21 -5.34 -23.01
N LEU A 594 -14.53 -5.34 -21.87
CA LEU A 594 -14.35 -4.19 -20.99
C LEU A 594 -13.79 -2.98 -21.77
N THR A 595 -14.44 -1.83 -21.59
CA THR A 595 -13.89 -0.54 -22.02
C THR A 595 -12.64 -0.23 -21.20
N SER A 596 -11.50 0.01 -21.86
CA SER A 596 -10.20 0.17 -21.17
C SER A 596 -10.28 1.12 -19.97
N TYR A 597 -9.80 0.66 -18.83
CA TYR A 597 -9.86 1.36 -17.56
C TYR A 597 -8.45 1.74 -17.09
N SER A 598 -8.26 2.98 -16.62
CA SER A 598 -6.97 3.46 -16.12
C SER A 598 -7.12 4.19 -14.80
N LYS A 599 -6.23 3.92 -13.84
CA LYS A 599 -6.17 4.62 -12.55
C LYS A 599 -4.73 4.80 -12.10
N THR A 600 -4.43 5.98 -11.53
CA THR A 600 -3.16 6.22 -10.83
C THR A 600 -3.31 5.81 -9.37
N LEU A 601 -2.35 5.03 -8.87
CA LEU A 601 -2.28 4.57 -7.49
C LEU A 601 -0.98 5.04 -6.86
N SER A 602 -1.04 5.49 -5.62
CA SER A 602 0.15 5.72 -4.79
C SER A 602 0.46 4.46 -3.99
N VAL A 603 1.70 4.01 -4.04
CA VAL A 603 2.20 2.89 -3.24
C VAL A 603 2.83 3.48 -1.98
N ALA A 604 2.25 3.19 -0.82
CA ALA A 604 2.76 3.69 0.45
C ALA A 604 4.21 3.25 0.68
N ASP A 605 5.02 4.16 1.23
CA ASP A 605 6.33 3.80 1.75
C ASP A 605 6.16 3.15 3.13
N SER A 606 6.79 2.00 3.33
CA SER A 606 6.72 1.22 4.56
C SER A 606 8.09 0.96 5.17
N THR A 607 9.15 1.56 4.62
CA THR A 607 10.52 1.42 5.12
C THR A 607 10.80 2.54 6.11
N ALA A 608 11.27 2.21 7.31
CA ALA A 608 11.64 3.26 8.27
C ALA A 608 13.05 3.81 7.98
N PRO A 609 13.29 5.10 8.24
CA PRO A 609 14.62 5.69 8.09
C PRO A 609 15.60 5.06 9.08
N THR A 610 16.89 5.06 8.75
CA THR A 610 17.99 4.59 9.62
C THR A 610 19.13 5.60 9.62
N VAL A 611 19.94 5.63 10.69
CA VAL A 611 21.15 6.45 10.74
C VAL A 611 22.26 5.70 9.99
N THR A 612 22.80 6.34 8.96
CA THR A 612 23.88 5.77 8.12
C THR A 612 25.25 6.25 8.55
N LYS A 613 25.36 7.47 9.09
CA LYS A 613 26.62 8.05 9.57
C LYS A 613 26.37 9.09 10.65
N VAL A 614 27.29 9.18 11.63
CA VAL A 614 27.42 10.31 12.55
C VAL A 614 28.86 10.81 12.49
N THR A 615 29.07 12.11 12.37
CA THR A 615 30.38 12.78 12.49
C THR A 615 30.30 13.96 13.46
N GLN A 616 31.44 14.45 13.94
CA GLN A 616 31.50 15.61 14.84
C GLN A 616 32.46 16.68 14.33
N ASP A 617 32.32 17.92 14.79
CA ASP A 617 33.32 18.99 14.71
C ASP A 617 33.59 19.43 16.14
N THR A 618 34.65 18.89 16.74
CA THR A 618 34.94 19.12 18.17
C THR A 618 35.32 20.57 18.45
N GLY A 619 35.93 21.26 17.48
CA GLY A 619 36.27 22.68 17.56
C GLY A 619 35.04 23.59 17.61
N LYS A 620 33.93 23.16 17.01
CA LYS A 620 32.65 23.90 17.02
C LYS A 620 31.59 23.33 17.98
N GLN A 621 31.87 22.21 18.67
CA GLN A 621 30.90 21.48 19.49
C GLN A 621 29.65 21.04 18.70
N GLU A 622 29.82 20.62 17.44
CA GLU A 622 28.71 20.24 16.55
C GLU A 622 28.76 18.75 16.18
N LEU A 623 27.60 18.12 16.00
CA LEU A 623 27.42 16.76 15.47
C LEU A 623 26.61 16.82 14.19
N TYR A 624 26.84 15.86 13.30
CA TYR A 624 26.16 15.74 12.01
C TYR A 624 25.65 14.31 11.83
N VAL A 625 24.33 14.13 11.84
CA VAL A 625 23.65 12.84 11.73
C VAL A 625 23.09 12.70 10.32
N THR A 626 23.47 11.65 9.61
CA THR A 626 23.00 11.34 8.25
C THR A 626 22.02 10.18 8.26
N PHE A 627 20.83 10.37 7.70
CA PHE A 627 19.78 9.36 7.57
C PHE A 627 19.79 8.68 6.20
N SER A 628 19.27 7.44 6.12
CA SER A 628 19.18 6.65 4.88
C SER A 628 18.22 7.21 3.84
N GLU A 629 17.33 8.12 4.24
CA GLU A 629 16.31 8.76 3.42
C GLU A 629 15.84 10.08 4.08
N PRO A 630 15.12 10.96 3.36
CA PRO A 630 14.61 12.20 3.92
C PRO A 630 13.69 11.98 5.13
N VAL A 631 13.94 12.72 6.20
CA VAL A 631 13.17 12.66 7.45
C VAL A 631 12.38 13.94 7.66
N THR A 632 11.22 13.82 8.33
CA THR A 632 10.31 14.94 8.57
C THR A 632 10.88 15.92 9.59
N SER A 633 10.74 17.21 9.32
CA SER A 633 11.14 18.27 10.25
C SER A 633 10.46 18.14 11.62
N ALA A 634 9.20 17.70 11.66
CA ALA A 634 8.41 17.53 12.89
C ALA A 634 8.97 16.49 13.88
N THR A 635 9.92 15.65 13.47
CA THR A 635 10.58 14.69 14.37
C THR A 635 12.09 14.84 14.34
N ALA A 636 12.67 15.11 13.16
CA ALA A 636 14.10 15.31 12.99
C ALA A 636 14.63 16.58 13.67
N LEU A 637 13.80 17.61 13.82
CA LEU A 637 14.17 18.88 14.46
C LEU A 637 13.69 19.01 15.91
N GLU A 638 13.17 17.93 16.49
CA GLU A 638 12.83 17.89 17.92
C GLU A 638 14.01 17.41 18.73
N GLU A 639 14.51 18.26 19.61
CA GLU A 639 15.67 18.01 20.46
C GLU A 639 15.48 16.79 21.37
N ASP A 640 14.25 16.51 21.79
CA ASP A 640 13.87 15.37 22.64
C ASP A 640 14.20 14.01 22.02
N ASN A 641 14.37 13.95 20.70
CA ASN A 641 14.72 12.74 19.97
C ASN A 641 16.23 12.42 20.00
N TYR A 642 17.04 13.32 20.56
CA TYR A 642 18.49 13.21 20.69
C TYR A 642 18.91 13.32 22.16
N MET A 643 19.67 12.33 22.66
CA MET A 643 20.03 12.26 24.08
C MET A 643 21.49 11.86 24.26
N ILE A 644 22.14 12.41 25.29
CA ILE A 644 23.45 11.97 25.77
C ILE A 644 23.23 11.02 26.96
N LEU A 645 23.79 9.83 26.88
CA LEU A 645 23.82 8.85 27.96
C LEU A 645 25.23 8.82 28.54
N SER A 646 25.42 9.12 29.82
CA SER A 646 26.74 9.09 30.46
C SER A 646 26.63 8.47 31.86
N GLY A 647 27.03 7.21 32.02
CA GLY A 647 26.89 6.50 33.30
C GLY A 647 25.41 6.29 33.68
N THR A 648 24.94 6.93 34.75
CA THR A 648 23.52 6.90 35.15
C THR A 648 22.72 8.13 34.74
N THR A 649 23.36 9.11 34.09
CA THR A 649 22.68 10.34 33.64
C THR A 649 22.20 10.19 32.20
N THR A 650 21.03 10.75 31.93
CA THR A 650 20.40 10.77 30.62
C THR A 650 19.93 12.20 30.39
N ASP A 651 20.65 12.92 29.54
CA ASP A 651 20.47 14.35 29.32
C ASP A 651 19.97 14.59 27.90
N ARG A 652 18.92 15.38 27.76
CA ARG A 652 18.39 15.82 26.46
C ARG A 652 19.26 16.93 25.91
N LEU A 653 19.36 17.04 24.59
CA LEU A 653 19.99 18.21 23.98
C LEU A 653 19.09 19.44 24.17
N ASN A 654 19.68 20.59 24.48
CA ASN A 654 18.95 21.84 24.72
C ASN A 654 18.86 22.75 23.51
N ASN A 655 19.75 22.60 22.53
CA ASN A 655 19.72 23.37 21.29
C ASN A 655 18.91 22.64 20.22
N ASN A 656 18.13 23.40 19.45
CA ASN A 656 17.33 22.86 18.37
C ASN A 656 18.21 22.29 17.25
N PRO A 657 17.98 21.03 16.83
CA PRO A 657 18.58 20.49 15.62
C PRO A 657 18.21 21.32 14.38
N VAL A 658 19.09 21.32 13.37
CA VAL A 658 18.87 22.04 12.10
C VAL A 658 19.27 21.19 10.90
N PHE A 659 18.50 21.22 9.82
CA PHE A 659 18.93 20.62 8.55
C PHE A 659 20.03 21.44 7.89
N ILE A 660 21.06 20.76 7.37
CA ILE A 660 22.19 21.43 6.69
C ILE A 660 22.37 21.04 5.23
N THR A 661 22.07 19.78 4.85
CA THR A 661 22.16 19.31 3.45
C THR A 661 20.95 18.43 3.13
N GLY A 662 19.96 19.02 2.46
CA GLY A 662 18.67 18.38 2.27
C GLY A 662 18.00 18.01 3.60
N GLU A 663 16.95 17.19 3.53
CA GLU A 663 16.22 16.69 4.71
C GLU A 663 16.79 15.35 5.21
N THR A 664 18.04 15.05 4.86
CA THR A 664 18.74 13.79 5.19
C THR A 664 19.88 13.97 6.19
N VAL A 665 20.37 15.20 6.40
CA VAL A 665 21.46 15.49 7.34
C VAL A 665 21.04 16.52 8.37
N VAL A 666 21.04 16.12 9.64
CA VAL A 666 20.71 16.97 10.78
C VAL A 666 21.99 17.35 11.51
N LYS A 667 22.18 18.65 11.74
CA LYS A 667 23.21 19.20 12.61
C LYS A 667 22.66 19.38 14.03
N LEU A 668 23.41 18.90 15.02
CA LEU A 668 23.15 19.10 16.43
C LEU A 668 24.26 20.00 16.99
N THR A 669 23.93 21.09 17.67
CA THR A 669 24.91 21.95 18.33
C THR A 669 24.85 21.68 19.83
N LEU A 670 25.96 21.29 20.44
CA LEU A 670 26.02 21.02 21.88
C LEU A 670 26.26 22.32 22.64
N THR A 671 25.71 22.42 23.85
CA THR A 671 26.12 23.42 24.84
C THR A 671 27.43 23.01 25.51
N ASP A 672 28.16 23.93 26.15
CA ASP A 672 29.40 23.61 26.87
C ASP A 672 29.22 22.47 27.90
N ALA A 673 28.06 22.41 28.57
CA ALA A 673 27.75 21.38 29.55
C ALA A 673 27.51 20.01 28.88
N GLU A 674 26.75 19.97 27.78
CA GLU A 674 26.51 18.77 26.98
C GLU A 674 27.79 18.27 26.32
N PHE A 675 28.61 19.17 25.78
CA PHE A 675 29.92 18.83 25.23
C PHE A 675 30.80 18.20 26.31
N THR A 676 30.89 18.81 27.49
CA THR A 676 31.62 18.24 28.64
C THR A 676 31.11 16.84 29.03
N LEU A 677 29.80 16.60 28.95
CA LEU A 677 29.21 15.28 29.19
C LEU A 677 29.57 14.28 28.10
N SER A 678 29.55 14.70 26.83
CA SER A 678 29.93 13.86 25.69
C SER A 678 31.39 13.40 25.72
N GLN A 679 32.29 14.18 26.35
CA GLN A 679 33.71 13.82 26.49
C GLN A 679 34.00 12.79 27.60
N ARG A 680 32.97 12.28 28.30
CA ARG A 680 33.17 11.26 29.35
C ARG A 680 33.36 9.88 28.74
N SER A 681 34.22 9.06 29.35
CA SER A 681 34.39 7.66 28.94
C SER A 681 33.08 6.87 29.07
N GLY A 682 32.67 6.19 28.00
CA GLY A 682 31.39 5.48 27.91
C GLY A 682 30.17 6.38 27.76
N ALA A 683 30.32 7.61 27.25
CA ALA A 683 29.20 8.45 26.88
C ALA A 683 28.67 8.11 25.48
N ASP A 684 27.35 7.92 25.34
CA ASP A 684 26.70 7.58 24.08
C ASP A 684 25.78 8.69 23.59
N LEU A 685 25.72 8.88 22.27
CA LEU A 685 24.63 9.59 21.60
C LEU A 685 23.51 8.58 21.27
N ARG A 686 22.29 8.86 21.75
CA ARG A 686 21.08 8.10 21.42
C ARG A 686 20.14 8.92 20.55
N ILE A 687 19.66 8.31 19.47
CA ILE A 687 18.74 8.89 18.49
C ILE A 687 17.52 7.98 18.36
N SER A 688 16.31 8.52 18.49
CA SER A 688 15.06 7.75 18.38
C SER A 688 13.88 8.61 17.95
N GLY A 689 12.76 7.99 17.54
CA GLY A 689 11.52 8.72 17.28
C GLY A 689 11.46 9.49 15.96
N ILE A 690 12.53 9.48 15.16
CA ILE A 690 12.58 10.14 13.85
C ILE A 690 11.70 9.41 12.83
N LYS A 691 10.91 10.16 12.06
CA LYS A 691 9.99 9.66 11.03
C LYS A 691 10.34 10.17 9.65
N ASP A 692 10.16 9.33 8.64
CA ASP A 692 10.16 9.74 7.23
C ASP A 692 8.82 10.43 6.85
N TYR A 693 8.69 10.81 5.58
CA TYR A 693 7.44 11.36 5.03
C TYR A 693 6.34 10.30 4.81
N GLY A 694 6.67 9.00 4.89
CA GLY A 694 5.71 7.89 4.93
C GLY A 694 5.08 7.65 6.30
N GLY A 695 5.58 8.34 7.35
CA GLY A 695 5.16 8.16 8.75
C GLY A 695 5.85 6.99 9.46
N ASN A 696 6.78 6.29 8.80
CA ASN A 696 7.55 5.18 9.38
C ASN A 696 8.57 5.72 10.37
N THR A 697 8.64 5.12 11.57
CA THR A 697 9.52 5.57 12.66
C THR A 697 10.78 4.71 12.74
N MET A 698 11.96 5.34 12.81
CA MET A 698 13.23 4.62 12.93
C MET A 698 13.31 3.79 14.22
N SER A 699 14.07 2.69 14.17
CA SER A 699 14.53 2.01 15.38
C SER A 699 15.54 2.89 16.12
N THR A 700 15.65 2.76 17.45
CA THR A 700 16.64 3.51 18.24
C THR A 700 18.05 3.20 17.75
N TYR A 701 18.85 4.24 17.55
CA TYR A 701 20.27 4.18 17.20
C TYR A 701 21.11 4.73 18.36
N THR A 702 22.21 4.07 18.68
CA THR A 702 23.14 4.47 19.74
C THR A 702 24.58 4.31 19.25
N ILE A 703 25.43 5.30 19.52
CA ILE A 703 26.86 5.29 19.20
C ILE A 703 27.65 5.93 20.35
N GLU A 704 28.79 5.36 20.73
CA GLU A 704 29.68 5.96 21.72
C GLU A 704 30.36 7.19 21.12
N PHE A 705 30.45 8.30 21.85
CA PHE A 705 31.08 9.54 21.36
C PHE A 705 32.54 9.34 20.93
N ASN A 706 33.25 8.40 21.56
CA ASN A 706 34.61 8.03 21.20
C ASN A 706 34.72 7.37 19.81
N ASP A 707 33.63 6.81 19.29
CA ASP A 707 33.57 6.15 17.98
C ASP A 707 33.11 7.11 16.87
N ILE A 708 32.77 8.37 17.21
CA ILE A 708 32.33 9.38 16.23
C ILE A 708 33.57 10.03 15.59
N GLU A 709 33.71 9.88 14.27
CA GLU A 709 34.78 10.52 13.50
C GLU A 709 34.66 12.05 13.52
N ASP A 710 35.77 12.75 13.80
CA ASP A 710 35.85 14.21 13.64
C ASP A 710 35.92 14.59 12.15
N LEU A 711 35.26 15.68 11.78
CA LEU A 711 35.21 16.24 10.43
C LEU A 711 36.54 16.86 10.03
N LEU A 712 37.36 17.25 11.00
CA LEU A 712 38.70 17.79 10.79
C LEU A 712 39.74 16.69 11.04
N GLY A 713 40.68 16.48 10.12
CA GLY A 713 41.79 15.53 10.28
C GLY A 713 42.72 15.91 11.45
N PRO A 714 43.72 15.07 11.80
CA PRO A 714 44.66 15.40 12.88
C PRO A 714 45.49 16.65 12.55
N ALA A 715 45.77 17.49 13.54
CA ALA A 715 46.60 18.69 13.35
C ALA A 715 48.04 18.35 12.93
N PRO A 716 48.66 19.11 12.00
CA PRO A 716 50.03 18.90 11.57
C PRO A 716 51.04 18.99 12.72
N GLN A 717 52.02 18.10 12.75
CA GLN A 717 53.07 18.02 13.76
C GLN A 717 54.44 18.37 13.19
N LEU A 718 55.23 19.10 13.98
CA LEU A 718 56.63 19.40 13.65
C LEU A 718 57.50 18.14 13.82
N GLU A 719 58.09 17.65 12.73
CA GLU A 719 58.99 16.50 12.77
C GLU A 719 60.42 16.89 13.12
N LYS A 720 61.02 17.80 12.34
CA LYS A 720 62.47 18.09 12.40
C LYS A 720 62.79 19.55 12.10
N VAL A 721 63.88 20.02 12.69
CA VAL A 721 64.48 21.33 12.42
C VAL A 721 66.00 21.15 12.30
N GLU A 722 66.58 21.48 11.15
CA GLU A 722 67.99 21.22 10.83
C GLU A 722 68.68 22.47 10.28
N ALA A 723 69.84 22.86 10.81
CA ALA A 723 70.69 23.87 10.19
C ALA A 723 71.55 23.21 9.12
N VAL A 724 71.29 23.47 7.83
CA VAL A 724 71.96 22.78 6.71
C VAL A 724 73.07 23.61 6.06
N SER A 725 73.13 24.91 6.35
CA SER A 725 74.24 25.79 6.02
C SER A 725 74.25 26.99 6.96
N LEU A 726 75.28 27.83 6.87
CA LEU A 726 75.40 29.05 7.68
C LEU A 726 74.21 30.01 7.56
N ARG A 727 73.33 29.88 6.58
CA ARG A 727 72.14 30.76 6.50
C ARG A 727 70.83 30.02 6.34
N THR A 728 70.83 28.70 6.36
CA THR A 728 69.68 27.90 5.96
C THR A 728 69.25 26.95 7.06
N ILE A 729 67.99 27.07 7.49
CA ILE A 729 67.34 26.13 8.42
C ILE A 729 66.23 25.41 7.65
N ARG A 730 66.22 24.09 7.67
CA ARG A 730 65.16 23.24 7.12
C ARG A 730 64.22 22.80 8.24
N VAL A 731 62.91 22.96 8.03
CA VAL A 731 61.83 22.61 8.96
C VAL A 731 60.91 21.62 8.25
N THR A 732 60.53 20.52 8.88
CA THR A 732 59.67 19.47 8.27
C THR A 732 58.44 19.22 9.14
N PHE A 733 57.26 19.16 8.51
CA PHE A 733 55.99 18.79 9.13
C PHE A 733 55.45 17.50 8.53
N ASP A 734 54.77 16.68 9.34
CA ASP A 734 54.25 15.35 8.96
C ASP A 734 53.02 15.37 8.03
N GLN A 735 52.61 16.56 7.59
CA GLN A 735 51.45 16.80 6.73
C GLN A 735 51.70 17.99 5.80
N LEU A 736 50.85 18.10 4.78
CA LEU A 736 50.77 19.26 3.90
C LEU A 736 50.13 20.45 4.64
N LEU A 737 50.84 21.58 4.68
CA LEU A 737 50.33 22.87 5.11
C LEU A 737 49.79 23.60 3.88
N GLU A 738 48.59 24.18 3.99
CA GLU A 738 48.00 25.02 2.93
C GLU A 738 48.35 26.50 3.12
N VAL A 739 48.48 26.94 4.37
CA VAL A 739 48.89 28.31 4.69
C VAL A 739 50.09 28.29 5.63
N VAL A 740 51.12 29.02 5.23
CA VAL A 740 52.38 29.14 5.95
C VAL A 740 52.75 30.62 6.06
N ASP A 741 52.77 31.16 7.28
CA ASP A 741 53.26 32.50 7.55
C ASP A 741 54.68 32.48 8.13
N ILE A 742 55.59 33.27 7.54
CA ILE A 742 56.97 33.41 8.01
C ILE A 742 57.05 33.99 9.43
N ASP A 743 56.07 34.82 9.84
CA ASP A 743 56.02 35.43 11.16
C ASP A 743 55.70 34.44 12.27
N ALA A 744 55.24 33.22 11.94
CA ALA A 744 55.09 32.13 12.91
C ALA A 744 56.45 31.62 13.44
N PHE A 745 57.56 31.87 12.74
CA PHE A 745 58.88 31.33 13.08
C PHE A 745 59.80 32.35 13.75
N THR A 746 60.55 31.92 14.77
CA THR A 746 61.58 32.72 15.44
C THR A 746 62.82 31.87 15.76
N ILE A 747 63.98 32.30 15.28
CA ILE A 747 65.28 31.65 15.54
C ILE A 747 65.87 32.22 16.83
N MET A 748 66.19 31.34 17.78
CA MET A 748 66.74 31.71 19.09
C MET A 748 68.24 31.41 19.17
N PHE A 749 69.04 32.47 19.32
CA PHE A 749 70.48 32.43 19.61
C PHE A 749 70.68 32.63 21.13
N GLY A 750 70.50 31.55 21.89
CA GLY A 750 70.43 31.66 23.36
C GLY A 750 69.21 32.48 23.79
N THR A 751 69.42 33.66 24.37
CA THR A 751 68.34 34.60 24.75
C THR A 751 68.00 35.62 23.67
N THR A 752 68.72 35.61 22.55
CA THR A 752 68.52 36.58 21.46
C THR A 752 67.60 36.01 20.40
N GLU A 753 66.47 36.68 20.15
CA GLU A 753 65.50 36.29 19.11
C GLU A 753 65.77 37.01 17.78
N ARG A 754 65.56 36.28 16.68
CA ARG A 754 65.70 36.77 15.31
C ARG A 754 64.61 36.15 14.42
N LYS A 755 63.92 36.98 13.62
CA LYS A 755 63.01 36.50 12.58
C LYS A 755 63.79 36.05 11.33
N PRO A 756 63.37 34.98 10.65
CA PRO A 756 63.87 34.66 9.31
C PRO A 756 63.61 35.81 8.33
N ILE A 757 64.46 35.94 7.32
CA ILE A 757 64.32 37.01 6.30
C ILE A 757 63.69 36.53 5.00
N ASP A 758 63.63 35.22 4.80
CA ASP A 758 63.03 34.58 3.64
C ASP A 758 62.55 33.18 4.03
N LEU A 759 61.50 32.72 3.34
CA LEU A 759 60.89 31.42 3.52
C LEU A 759 60.62 30.82 2.14
N GLN A 760 61.03 29.57 1.93
CA GLN A 760 60.67 28.80 0.76
C GLN A 760 60.01 27.50 1.18
N GLU A 761 58.88 27.20 0.57
CA GLU A 761 58.13 25.98 0.84
C GLU A 761 58.34 24.97 -0.28
N SER A 762 58.42 23.69 0.08
CA SER A 762 58.45 22.58 -0.84
C SER A 762 57.72 21.38 -0.22
N THR A 763 57.27 20.46 -1.05
CA THR A 763 56.65 19.21 -0.60
C THR A 763 57.56 18.02 -0.91
N SER A 764 57.70 17.11 0.05
CA SER A 764 58.50 15.90 -0.12
C SER A 764 57.79 14.71 0.51
N GLY A 765 57.28 13.80 -0.31
CA GLY A 765 56.64 12.57 0.18
C GLY A 765 55.22 12.75 0.76
N GLY A 766 54.61 13.94 0.64
CA GLY A 766 53.33 14.28 1.27
C GLY A 766 53.49 15.28 2.43
N ASP A 767 54.72 15.46 2.89
CA ASP A 767 55.11 16.30 4.03
C ASP A 767 55.52 17.71 3.57
N THR A 768 55.29 18.70 4.42
CA THR A 768 55.73 20.08 4.17
C THR A 768 57.16 20.28 4.63
N VAL A 769 58.02 20.74 3.73
CA VAL A 769 59.41 21.11 4.02
C VAL A 769 59.61 22.60 3.76
N ILE A 770 59.87 23.34 4.84
CA ILE A 770 60.12 24.78 4.82
C ILE A 770 61.62 25.05 4.94
N ILE A 771 62.14 25.94 4.10
CA ILE A 771 63.49 26.44 4.13
C ILE A 771 63.47 27.89 4.60
N LEU A 772 63.98 28.13 5.80
CA LEU A 772 64.10 29.45 6.40
C LEU A 772 65.51 30.02 6.16
N THR A 773 65.58 31.28 5.72
CA THR A 773 66.85 32.01 5.62
C THR A 773 67.10 32.83 6.87
N SER A 774 68.20 32.53 7.58
CA SER A 774 68.62 33.28 8.76
C SER A 774 69.08 34.70 8.39
N PRO A 775 68.76 35.75 9.20
CA PRO A 775 69.25 37.11 8.98
C PRO A 775 70.75 37.29 9.24
N VAL A 776 71.37 36.37 9.97
CA VAL A 776 72.81 36.36 10.29
C VAL A 776 73.39 34.97 10.03
N ASP A 777 74.71 34.89 9.89
CA ASP A 777 75.34 33.58 9.77
C ASP A 777 75.15 32.80 11.08
N LEU A 778 74.66 31.57 10.94
CA LEU A 778 74.58 30.58 11.99
C LEU A 778 76.00 30.19 12.43
N PRO A 779 76.21 29.80 13.70
CA PRO A 779 77.46 29.14 14.09
C PRO A 779 77.65 27.87 13.25
N TYR A 780 78.91 27.50 13.00
CA TYR A 780 79.24 26.26 12.29
C TYR A 780 78.73 25.02 13.03
N ASP A 781 78.71 25.06 14.36
CA ASP A 781 78.02 24.09 15.20
C ASP A 781 76.71 24.73 15.71
N ALA A 782 75.57 24.25 15.21
CA ALA A 782 74.24 24.75 15.58
C ALA A 782 73.80 24.35 17.01
N SER A 783 74.62 23.61 17.76
CA SER A 783 74.30 23.19 19.13
C SER A 783 73.90 24.38 20.02
N GLY A 784 72.71 24.27 20.61
CA GLY A 784 72.14 25.30 21.50
C GLY A 784 71.28 26.35 20.79
N LEU A 785 71.15 26.30 19.46
CA LEU A 785 70.11 27.04 18.75
C LEU A 785 68.75 26.35 18.87
N LYS A 786 67.70 27.15 18.89
CA LYS A 786 66.31 26.66 18.88
C LYS A 786 65.46 27.40 17.87
N LEU A 787 64.47 26.73 17.32
CA LEU A 787 63.39 27.34 16.56
C LEU A 787 62.14 27.36 17.42
N LYS A 788 61.55 28.54 17.59
CA LYS A 788 60.26 28.75 18.23
C LYS A 788 59.20 28.95 17.15
N ILE A 789 58.10 28.25 17.26
CA ILE A 789 56.90 28.33 16.43
C ILE A 789 55.76 28.82 17.32
N ASP A 790 55.20 29.98 16.97
CA ASP A 790 54.04 30.57 17.64
C ASP A 790 52.95 30.81 16.59
N THR A 791 51.86 30.07 16.69
CA THR A 791 50.74 30.08 15.73
C THR A 791 49.55 30.85 16.26
N SER A 792 48.87 31.58 15.38
CA SER A 792 47.63 32.29 15.68
C SER A 792 46.93 32.66 14.38
N ASP A 793 45.70 33.19 14.47
CA ASP A 793 44.99 33.76 13.31
C ASP A 793 45.79 34.86 12.59
N SER A 794 46.74 35.51 13.28
CA SER A 794 47.61 36.54 12.68
C SER A 794 48.88 35.98 12.07
N ASN A 795 49.32 34.78 12.47
CA ASN A 795 50.52 34.09 12.00
C ASN A 795 50.21 32.60 11.73
N PRO A 796 49.38 32.28 10.72
CA PRO A 796 48.85 30.93 10.54
C PRO A 796 49.90 29.93 10.03
N LEU A 797 49.87 28.73 10.59
CA LEU A 797 50.47 27.51 10.03
C LEU A 797 49.39 26.41 10.04
N GLU A 798 48.63 26.28 8.95
CA GLU A 798 47.44 25.41 8.88
C GLU A 798 47.47 24.46 7.68
N ASN A 799 46.89 23.26 7.86
CA ASN A 799 46.62 22.36 6.74
C ASN A 799 45.34 22.74 6.00
N GLY A 800 45.03 22.04 4.91
CA GLY A 800 43.83 22.32 4.10
C GLY A 800 42.48 22.01 4.76
N ASP A 801 42.51 21.38 5.94
CA ASP A 801 41.33 21.20 6.79
C ASP A 801 41.19 22.34 7.82
N GLY A 802 42.10 23.32 7.84
CA GLY A 802 42.09 24.45 8.77
C GLY A 802 42.59 24.13 10.18
N GLN A 803 43.31 23.00 10.37
CA GLN A 803 43.95 22.66 11.64
C GLN A 803 45.31 23.35 11.76
N MET A 804 45.52 24.09 12.85
CA MET A 804 46.78 24.80 13.14
C MET A 804 47.83 23.87 13.77
N VAL A 805 49.09 24.06 13.38
CA VAL A 805 50.26 23.52 14.10
C VAL A 805 50.25 24.05 15.54
N SER A 806 50.52 23.21 16.53
CA SER A 806 50.62 23.67 17.93
C SER A 806 51.90 24.46 18.21
N ASP A 807 51.82 25.46 19.10
CA ASP A 807 52.98 26.22 19.57
C ASP A 807 54.07 25.30 20.13
N ILE A 808 55.29 25.43 19.62
CA ILE A 808 56.40 24.54 19.98
C ILE A 808 57.75 25.25 19.90
N THR A 809 58.66 24.87 20.79
CA THR A 809 60.08 25.25 20.71
C THR A 809 60.93 24.00 20.58
N LYS A 810 61.72 23.89 19.51
CA LYS A 810 62.53 22.72 19.17
C LYS A 810 63.99 23.09 18.99
N ASP A 811 64.90 22.23 19.44
CA ASP A 811 66.34 22.40 19.19
C ASP A 811 66.63 22.24 17.69
N ILE A 812 67.54 23.06 17.16
CA ILE A 812 67.98 22.97 15.77
C ILE A 812 69.11 21.95 15.70
N GLU A 813 68.88 20.86 14.99
CA GLU A 813 69.89 19.85 14.74
C GLU A 813 70.97 20.39 13.80
N ASP A 814 72.23 20.21 14.17
CA ASP A 814 73.33 20.65 13.34
C ASP A 814 73.57 19.68 12.17
N ARG A 815 73.42 20.20 10.96
CA ARG A 815 73.71 19.53 9.68
C ARG A 815 74.67 20.35 8.82
N ILE A 816 75.32 21.36 9.40
CA ILE A 816 76.30 22.17 8.67
C ILE A 816 77.53 21.30 8.48
N THR A 817 78.01 21.22 7.24
CA THR A 817 79.17 20.39 6.93
C THR A 817 80.45 21.13 7.33
N PRO A 818 81.41 20.50 8.05
CA PRO A 818 82.67 21.14 8.37
C PRO A 818 83.41 21.45 7.07
N THR A 819 84.13 22.56 7.01
CA THR A 819 84.99 22.89 5.86
C THR A 819 86.38 23.31 6.32
N LEU A 820 87.36 23.32 5.43
CA LEU A 820 88.67 23.88 5.77
C LEU A 820 88.56 25.39 5.97
N ALA A 821 89.05 25.87 7.12
CA ALA A 821 89.13 27.29 7.40
C ALA A 821 90.08 27.98 6.42
N MET A 822 89.71 29.18 5.99
CA MET A 822 90.53 30.03 5.15
C MET A 822 91.01 31.24 5.95
N ASP A 823 92.22 31.71 5.65
CA ASP A 823 92.73 32.98 6.17
C ASP A 823 92.08 34.19 5.49
N SER A 824 92.47 35.40 5.91
CA SER A 824 91.95 36.66 5.37
C SER A 824 92.22 36.86 3.88
N ASP A 825 93.18 36.12 3.31
CA ASP A 825 93.56 36.18 1.90
C ASP A 825 92.84 35.07 1.08
N GLY A 826 91.94 34.30 1.71
CA GLY A 826 91.16 33.24 1.07
C GLY A 826 91.94 31.95 0.86
N LYS A 827 93.07 31.76 1.55
CA LYS A 827 93.90 30.55 1.43
C LYS A 827 93.59 29.59 2.57
N TYR A 828 93.56 28.28 2.27
CA TYR A 828 93.34 27.26 3.29
C TYR A 828 94.40 27.34 4.40
N MET A 829 93.94 27.32 5.64
CA MET A 829 94.78 27.31 6.85
C MET A 829 95.40 25.93 7.07
N VAL A 830 96.31 25.57 6.18
CA VAL A 830 97.06 24.32 6.22
C VAL A 830 98.54 24.66 6.30
N THR A 831 99.17 24.35 7.42
CA THR A 831 100.56 24.72 7.71
C THR A 831 101.42 23.49 7.95
N ILE A 832 102.71 23.57 7.66
CA ILE A 832 103.67 22.53 7.98
C ILE A 832 104.81 23.11 8.82
N ALA A 833 105.13 22.46 9.94
CA ALA A 833 106.21 22.84 10.84
C ALA A 833 107.20 21.69 10.99
N ASP A 834 108.50 22.00 10.92
CA ASP A 834 109.56 21.00 11.05
C ASP A 834 110.02 20.84 12.51
N SER A 835 110.15 19.60 12.98
CA SER A 835 110.59 19.27 14.34
C SER A 835 111.82 18.36 14.29
N GLN A 836 112.99 18.92 14.60
CA GLN A 836 114.30 18.25 14.56
C GLN A 836 114.46 17.06 15.55
N THR A 837 113.41 16.68 16.28
CA THR A 837 113.45 15.56 17.24
C THR A 837 112.30 14.56 17.11
N SER A 838 111.29 14.82 16.26
CA SER A 838 110.02 14.06 16.29
C SER A 838 109.28 13.90 14.94
N GLY A 839 109.87 14.37 13.83
CA GLY A 839 109.25 14.38 12.49
C GLY A 839 108.41 15.64 12.23
N SER A 840 108.23 16.02 10.96
CA SER A 840 107.46 17.22 10.60
C SER A 840 105.95 16.99 10.79
N VAL A 841 105.21 18.05 11.17
CA VAL A 841 103.76 18.00 11.44
C VAL A 841 103.03 18.96 10.49
N ILE A 842 101.99 18.44 9.82
CA ILE A 842 101.04 19.23 9.02
C ILE A 842 99.81 19.49 9.89
N SER A 843 99.43 20.75 10.06
CA SER A 843 98.24 21.18 10.79
C SER A 843 97.21 21.77 9.82
N MET A 844 96.02 21.18 9.77
CA MET A 844 94.88 21.64 8.97
C MET A 844 93.79 22.16 9.90
N VAL A 845 93.34 23.40 9.71
CA VAL A 845 92.28 24.02 10.52
C VAL A 845 90.94 23.91 9.79
N PHE A 846 89.92 23.41 10.48
CA PHE A 846 88.55 23.31 10.00
C PHE A 846 87.67 24.39 10.65
N THR A 847 86.48 24.62 10.09
CA THR A 847 85.52 25.61 10.57
C THR A 847 84.91 25.27 11.93
N GLU A 848 84.98 24.00 12.32
CA GLU A 848 84.45 23.45 13.57
C GLU A 848 85.25 22.22 14.02
N SER A 849 84.87 21.64 15.16
CA SER A 849 85.60 20.52 15.76
C SER A 849 85.44 19.23 14.97
N ILE A 850 86.55 18.54 14.69
CA ILE A 850 86.55 17.27 13.96
C ILE A 850 86.57 16.10 14.94
N LEU A 851 85.66 15.14 14.74
CA LEU A 851 85.55 13.93 15.55
C LEU A 851 86.83 13.11 15.43
N GLU A 852 87.52 12.90 16.55
CA GLU A 852 88.83 12.22 16.62
C GLU A 852 88.82 10.85 15.92
N GLY A 853 87.75 10.07 16.10
CA GLY A 853 87.61 8.74 15.50
C GLY A 853 87.43 8.72 13.97
N SER A 854 87.11 9.86 13.35
CA SER A 854 86.94 9.98 11.90
C SER A 854 88.28 10.14 11.16
N VAL A 855 89.35 10.52 11.87
CA VAL A 855 90.68 10.74 11.30
C VAL A 855 91.61 9.59 11.64
N LYS A 856 92.11 8.91 10.61
CA LYS A 856 93.03 7.76 10.69
C LYS A 856 94.27 8.01 9.84
N THR A 857 95.32 7.22 10.03
CA THR A 857 96.59 7.39 9.30
C THR A 857 96.46 7.22 7.79
N ASN A 858 95.38 6.62 7.29
CA ASN A 858 95.05 6.50 5.88
C ASN A 858 94.03 7.55 5.37
N THR A 859 93.46 8.39 6.24
CA THR A 859 92.50 9.45 5.85
C THR A 859 93.12 10.44 4.88
N PHE A 860 94.44 10.68 5.01
CA PHE A 860 95.19 11.56 4.11
C PHE A 860 96.38 10.83 3.49
N SER A 861 96.64 11.13 2.21
CA SER A 861 97.88 10.77 1.52
C SER A 861 98.72 12.01 1.31
N ILE A 862 100.00 11.92 1.67
CA ILE A 862 100.99 12.98 1.47
C ILE A 862 101.80 12.65 0.21
N ILE A 863 101.66 13.49 -0.81
CA ILE A 863 102.22 13.32 -2.14
C ILE A 863 103.49 14.19 -2.22
N PRO A 864 104.69 13.60 -2.29
CA PRO A 864 105.92 14.38 -2.42
C PRO A 864 106.06 14.95 -3.85
N PRO A 865 106.85 16.02 -4.05
CA PRO A 865 107.19 16.50 -5.39
C PRO A 865 107.88 15.41 -6.23
N GLU A 866 107.66 15.42 -7.54
CA GLU A 866 108.14 14.39 -8.48
C GLU A 866 109.65 14.10 -8.30
N GLY A 867 110.00 12.80 -8.18
CA GLY A 867 111.38 12.34 -7.97
C GLY A 867 111.82 12.14 -6.52
N ASN A 868 110.97 12.42 -5.53
CA ASN A 868 111.25 12.23 -4.09
C ASN A 868 110.64 10.93 -3.53
N PRO A 869 111.21 10.35 -2.46
CA PRO A 869 110.69 9.13 -1.84
C PRO A 869 109.28 9.35 -1.23
N PRO A 870 108.44 8.29 -1.15
CA PRO A 870 107.11 8.39 -0.55
C PRO A 870 107.15 8.88 0.90
N ILE A 871 106.23 9.79 1.25
CA ILE A 871 106.07 10.29 2.62
C ILE A 871 105.01 9.43 3.32
N VAL A 872 105.38 8.82 4.44
CA VAL A 872 104.45 7.98 5.23
C VAL A 872 103.89 8.80 6.39
N VAL A 873 102.57 8.76 6.55
CA VAL A 873 101.88 9.30 7.73
C VAL A 873 102.07 8.33 8.89
N THR A 874 102.72 8.79 9.96
CA THR A 874 103.05 7.97 11.13
C THR A 874 102.01 8.11 12.24
N ALA A 875 101.39 9.27 12.36
CA ALA A 875 100.32 9.52 13.32
C ALA A 875 99.37 10.60 12.79
N VAL A 876 98.13 10.55 13.25
CA VAL A 876 97.13 11.61 13.08
C VAL A 876 96.48 11.87 14.43
N GLY A 877 95.98 13.08 14.64
CA GLY A 877 95.17 13.41 15.80
C GLY A 877 94.38 14.68 15.56
N THR A 878 93.28 14.83 16.29
CA THR A 878 92.48 16.06 16.29
C THR A 878 92.67 16.80 17.62
N ASN A 879 92.60 18.12 17.58
CA ASN A 879 92.48 18.97 18.75
C ASN A 879 91.46 20.07 18.44
N GLY A 880 90.20 19.82 18.79
CA GLY A 880 89.08 20.64 18.36
C GLY A 880 89.00 20.67 16.84
N SER A 881 89.08 21.86 16.25
CA SER A 881 89.03 22.06 14.79
C SER A 881 90.34 21.82 14.05
N ILE A 882 91.42 21.47 14.75
CA ILE A 882 92.73 21.26 14.14
C ILE A 882 92.99 19.77 13.95
N VAL A 883 93.22 19.36 12.70
CA VAL A 883 93.73 18.02 12.36
C VAL A 883 95.24 18.11 12.19
N ASN A 884 95.99 17.35 12.99
CA ASN A 884 97.44 17.23 12.88
C ASN A 884 97.82 15.89 12.24
N ILE A 885 98.72 15.94 11.27
CA ILE A 885 99.26 14.80 10.54
C ILE A 885 100.78 14.79 10.73
N THR A 886 101.30 13.77 11.41
CA THR A 886 102.73 13.57 11.61
C THR A 886 103.29 12.65 10.53
N ILE A 887 104.43 13.01 9.95
CA ILE A 887 105.06 12.25 8.86
C ILE A 887 106.47 11.75 9.20
N SER A 888 106.90 10.68 8.53
CA SER A 888 108.10 9.88 8.88
C SER A 888 109.46 10.51 8.56
N SER A 889 109.53 11.63 7.85
CA SER A 889 110.79 12.18 7.32
C SER A 889 110.95 13.67 7.62
N GLU A 890 112.18 14.10 7.95
CA GLU A 890 112.61 15.50 7.83
C GLU A 890 112.45 15.95 6.38
N LEU A 891 111.73 17.04 6.15
CA LEU A 891 111.38 17.49 4.80
C LEU A 891 112.32 18.60 4.30
N PRO A 892 112.98 18.41 3.15
CA PRO A 892 113.63 19.52 2.45
C PRO A 892 112.69 20.34 1.53
N ILE A 893 111.44 19.91 1.24
CA ILE A 893 110.49 20.57 0.29
C ILE A 893 109.00 20.35 0.68
N ILE A 894 108.10 21.29 0.34
CA ILE A 894 106.65 21.30 0.62
C ILE A 894 105.88 20.22 -0.21
N PRO A 895 105.10 19.30 0.42
CA PRO A 895 104.33 18.26 -0.27
C PRO A 895 102.90 18.69 -0.64
N GLU A 896 102.18 17.86 -1.39
CA GLU A 896 100.74 17.96 -1.65
C GLU A 896 99.95 16.99 -0.75
N ILE A 897 98.73 17.37 -0.32
CA ILE A 897 97.88 16.60 0.58
C ILE A 897 96.59 16.22 -0.14
N LYS A 898 96.28 14.93 -0.20
CA LYS A 898 95.03 14.41 -0.72
C LYS A 898 94.24 13.72 0.38
N GLN A 899 92.95 14.03 0.51
CA GLN A 899 92.04 13.29 1.39
C GLN A 899 91.50 12.04 0.67
N ASN A 900 91.49 10.91 1.36
CA ASN A 900 91.08 9.61 0.83
C ASN A 900 89.71 9.15 1.36
N SER A 901 89.26 9.66 2.50
CA SER A 901 87.98 9.32 3.12
C SER A 901 87.41 10.53 3.86
N ASP A 902 86.09 10.59 4.01
CA ASP A 902 85.43 11.64 4.79
C ASP A 902 86.00 11.73 6.21
N ILE A 903 86.11 12.96 6.68
CA ILE A 903 86.18 13.26 8.12
C ILE A 903 84.79 13.66 8.58
N LEU A 904 84.50 13.51 9.87
CA LEU A 904 83.22 13.87 10.46
C LEU A 904 83.44 14.99 11.49
N ASP A 905 82.52 15.94 11.59
CA ASP A 905 82.43 16.82 12.76
C ASP A 905 81.88 16.07 14.00
N ALA A 906 81.68 16.80 15.10
CA ALA A 906 81.11 16.24 16.34
C ALA A 906 79.65 15.75 16.18
N ASN A 907 78.92 16.23 15.18
CA ASN A 907 77.52 15.93 14.89
C ASN A 907 77.36 14.85 13.79
N ASN A 908 78.49 14.29 13.33
CA ASN A 908 78.63 13.29 12.27
C ASN A 908 78.34 13.79 10.85
N ASN A 909 78.45 15.09 10.57
CA ASN A 909 78.34 15.60 9.21
C ASN A 909 79.68 15.37 8.46
N PRO A 910 79.64 14.72 7.28
CA PRO A 910 80.85 14.30 6.58
C PRO A 910 81.41 15.40 5.68
N TYR A 911 82.74 15.52 5.66
CA TYR A 911 83.46 16.39 4.73
C TYR A 911 84.61 15.68 4.02
N THR A 912 84.65 15.85 2.71
CA THR A 912 85.78 15.52 1.85
C THR A 912 86.26 16.77 1.14
N ILE A 913 87.56 17.04 1.26
CA ILE A 913 88.26 18.07 0.52
C ILE A 913 88.22 17.70 -0.97
N PRO A 914 87.66 18.55 -1.84
CA PRO A 914 87.45 18.22 -3.25
C PRO A 914 88.73 18.27 -4.10
N VAL A 915 89.81 18.84 -3.57
CA VAL A 915 91.07 19.11 -4.30
C VAL A 915 92.29 18.68 -3.49
N THR A 916 93.44 18.55 -4.14
CA THR A 916 94.72 18.37 -3.44
C THR A 916 95.21 19.72 -2.92
N ILE A 917 95.74 19.75 -1.70
CA ILE A 917 96.11 21.00 -1.00
C ILE A 917 97.61 21.04 -0.75
N THR A 918 98.23 22.20 -0.98
CA THR A 918 99.62 22.47 -0.64
C THR A 918 99.70 23.24 0.69
N PRO A 919 100.37 22.72 1.74
CA PRO A 919 100.56 23.44 2.99
C PRO A 919 101.50 24.64 2.80
N ILE A 920 101.36 25.61 3.69
CA ILE A 920 102.27 26.76 3.81
C ILE A 920 103.34 26.41 4.86
N LEU A 921 104.61 26.66 4.56
CA LEU A 921 105.68 26.53 5.55
C LEU A 921 105.43 27.55 6.67
N LYS A 922 105.33 27.08 7.92
CA LYS A 922 105.05 27.92 9.09
C LYS A 922 106.29 28.58 9.66
#